data_AF-A0A2E7EIM0-F1
#
_entry.id   AF-A0A2E7EIM0-F1
#
_cell.length_a   1.000
_cell.length_b   1.000
_cell.length_c   1.000
_cell.angle_alpha   90.00
_cell.angle_beta   90.00
_cell.angle_gamma   90.00
#
_symmetry.space_group_name_H-M   'P 1'
#
loop_
_entity.id
_entity.type
_entity.pdbx_description
1 polymer ?
#
loop_
_entity_poly.entity_id
_entity_poly.type
_entity_poly.pdbx_seq_one_letter_code
_entity_poly.pdbx_strand_id
1 'polypeptide(L)'
;MGIVVAVLMLVGVLRADQPEIPINVGLFLQEKRTFYTAEQGLPSDDVRRVSVEKDGTVYVRTAKGDFRLEADEWHSSNNAEAVFRRKQQLTSAIGELPEQAGKVLSVAKARAGEVVIGAEWGLFLKGPEGIRRVFPQQGNRRWAPTNVFVDYDGLGRLWFASAQGAGCFQNGEWRLYTGVDGLPYDDMTGVVAGEDGTVWFGTKKGAIRFDGGAWAYRQGKRWLPGDEVRDLALDADGNAWVATDAGLSWIHFTEMTLAEKAKYYEDQIDHRHRRTQFGYVIEAQTDTPGQFVNVRLTDSDNDGLWTSMYGAGECFAYGATKDPEAKRRADDVFRALRFLSQVPRGSKHEPPKGFIARTILEVDSNSDPNQQRYSLEQQERTQKRDNYWRVYEPRWPLSADGKYYWKSDTSSDELDGHYFFYALYYDLVAENEQQKSAVRELVRDNIDHLIKHDFCLHDHAGRTRWAVFGPHELNQNPEWHVERGLNSISVLSYLNVAYHMTGDEKYRDVGKQLREKHSYHINALVPKYQRGIGSGNQSDDEMAFMAFYNLIKYEPDPELKKLYLVPFANSWRQEEPEMNPFFNFCYAAVGSDVKVSNIYGEHDLSPWPTWLEDSIDTLKRFPLDRFDWQHTNHHRKDLLMLSNHWADAYRGEIRGKGYRNNGKVIPVDERYFNHWNSDPWQLDSGGSGRVIGTGTVYTLPYYMGLYHGFIAVD
;
A
#
# COMPACT_ATOMS: atom_id res chain seq x y z
N MET A 1 36.15 11.39 50.63
CA MET A 1 36.47 10.22 49.78
C MET A 1 35.41 9.18 50.07
N GLY A 2 34.37 8.94 49.29
CA GLY A 2 34.23 9.04 47.84
C GLY A 2 33.75 7.66 47.38
N ILE A 3 32.47 7.54 47.03
CA ILE A 3 31.90 6.71 45.95
C ILE A 3 30.38 6.94 45.97
N VAL A 4 29.92 7.54 44.90
CA VAL A 4 28.52 7.79 44.54
C VAL A 4 27.92 6.45 44.10
N VAL A 5 26.83 6.02 44.75
CA VAL A 5 25.94 4.99 44.21
C VAL A 5 24.63 5.68 43.88
N ALA A 6 24.50 6.10 42.62
CA ALA A 6 23.22 6.53 42.06
C ALA A 6 22.74 5.38 41.15
N VAL A 7 21.90 4.52 41.70
CA VAL A 7 21.08 3.60 40.92
C VAL A 7 19.76 4.32 40.65
N LEU A 8 19.61 4.85 39.44
CA LEU A 8 18.34 5.31 38.89
C LEU A 8 18.11 4.53 37.59
N MET A 9 17.59 3.31 37.72
CA MET A 9 16.85 2.70 36.62
C MET A 9 15.47 3.37 36.58
N LEU A 10 15.35 4.42 35.78
CA LEU A 10 14.06 4.85 35.25
C LEU A 10 13.71 3.87 34.13
N VAL A 11 12.93 2.85 34.47
CA VAL A 11 12.07 2.19 33.49
C VAL A 11 11.02 3.23 33.13
N GLY A 12 11.32 4.04 32.12
CA GLY A 12 10.33 4.85 31.46
C GLY A 12 9.34 3.89 30.81
N VAL A 13 8.18 3.71 31.43
CA VAL A 13 6.97 3.44 30.65
C VAL A 13 6.83 4.66 29.75
N LEU A 14 7.32 4.55 28.51
CA LEU A 14 7.03 5.50 27.46
C LEU A 14 5.50 5.49 27.31
N ARG A 15 4.82 6.40 27.99
CA ARG A 15 3.62 6.98 27.41
C ARG A 15 4.15 7.61 26.13
N ALA A 16 3.85 6.98 24.99
CA ALA A 16 4.03 7.66 23.72
C ALA A 16 3.17 8.92 23.82
N ASP A 17 3.82 10.07 23.96
CA ASP A 17 3.14 11.36 23.89
C ASP A 17 2.40 11.41 22.55
N GLN A 18 1.25 12.10 22.50
CA GLN A 18 0.55 12.31 21.24
C GLN A 18 1.51 12.96 20.23
N PRO A 19 1.50 12.54 18.95
CA PRO A 19 2.44 13.05 17.97
C PRO A 19 2.27 14.57 17.81
N GLU A 20 3.37 15.28 17.58
CA GLU A 20 3.32 16.71 17.27
C GLU A 20 2.62 16.91 15.92
N ILE A 21 1.57 17.72 15.91
CA ILE A 21 0.74 18.01 14.75
C ILE A 21 0.77 19.52 14.50
N PRO A 22 1.13 19.99 13.28
CA PRO A 22 1.51 19.19 12.11
C PRO A 22 2.89 18.53 12.24
N ILE A 23 3.07 17.35 11.64
CA ILE A 23 4.39 16.73 11.53
C ILE A 23 5.17 17.34 10.36
N ASN A 24 6.41 17.76 10.62
CA ASN A 24 7.36 18.15 9.57
C ASN A 24 8.23 16.94 9.19
N VAL A 25 8.04 16.43 7.97
CA VAL A 25 8.73 15.23 7.49
C VAL A 25 10.08 15.56 6.89
N GLY A 26 10.20 16.69 6.19
CA GLY A 26 11.42 17.11 5.50
C GLY A 26 11.88 16.13 4.42
N LEU A 27 13.19 16.12 4.16
CA LEU A 27 13.80 15.18 3.22
C LEU A 27 13.84 13.76 3.80
N PHE A 28 13.53 12.78 2.97
CA PHE A 28 13.74 11.37 3.28
C PHE A 28 14.38 10.63 2.10
N LEU A 29 15.03 9.52 2.41
CA LEU A 29 15.65 8.64 1.42
C LEU A 29 14.59 7.75 0.77
N GLN A 30 14.22 8.06 -0.47
CA GLN A 30 13.38 7.20 -1.30
C GLN A 30 14.23 6.13 -1.97
N GLU A 31 13.92 4.87 -1.66
CA GLU A 31 14.58 3.73 -2.27
C GLU A 31 14.13 3.53 -3.73
N LYS A 32 15.09 3.17 -4.58
CA LYS A 32 14.97 2.87 -6.00
C LYS A 32 15.81 1.64 -6.34
N ARG A 33 15.59 1.09 -7.52
CA ARG A 33 16.36 -0.04 -8.08
C ARG A 33 16.70 0.19 -9.54
N THR A 34 17.88 -0.24 -9.94
CA THR A 34 18.32 -0.35 -11.34
C THR A 34 18.75 -1.79 -11.59
N PHE A 35 18.25 -2.40 -12.67
CA PHE A 35 18.66 -3.74 -13.08
C PHE A 35 19.71 -3.67 -14.19
N TYR A 36 20.65 -4.61 -14.13
CA TYR A 36 21.54 -4.96 -15.22
C TYR A 36 21.35 -6.46 -15.50
N THR A 37 20.77 -6.76 -16.65
CA THR A 37 20.58 -8.11 -17.22
C THR A 37 21.21 -8.18 -18.61
N ALA A 38 21.24 -9.36 -19.21
CA ALA A 38 21.73 -9.58 -20.56
C ALA A 38 20.97 -8.75 -21.61
N GLU A 39 19.67 -8.55 -21.39
CA GLU A 39 18.85 -7.65 -22.20
C GLU A 39 19.25 -6.17 -22.05
N GLN A 40 19.87 -5.82 -20.93
CA GLN A 40 20.32 -4.47 -20.59
C GLN A 40 21.85 -4.30 -20.72
N GLY A 41 22.51 -5.19 -21.46
CA GLY A 41 23.93 -5.09 -21.79
C GLY A 41 24.90 -5.80 -20.84
N LEU A 42 24.41 -6.43 -19.75
CA LEU A 42 25.26 -7.27 -18.91
C LEU A 42 25.74 -8.50 -19.70
N PRO A 43 27.01 -8.91 -19.65
CA PRO A 43 27.49 -10.03 -20.47
C PRO A 43 26.78 -11.37 -20.20
N SER A 44 26.30 -11.59 -18.97
CA SER A 44 25.58 -12.79 -18.56
C SER A 44 24.76 -12.54 -17.30
N ASP A 45 23.55 -13.07 -17.26
CA ASP A 45 22.64 -13.01 -16.10
C ASP A 45 23.11 -13.84 -14.90
N ASP A 46 23.89 -14.91 -15.12
CA ASP A 46 24.56 -15.65 -14.03
C ASP A 46 25.70 -14.79 -13.43
N VAL A 47 25.36 -13.91 -12.48
CA VAL A 47 26.30 -13.08 -11.72
C VAL A 47 26.69 -13.80 -10.44
N ARG A 48 28.00 -13.97 -10.25
CA ARG A 48 28.55 -14.80 -9.17
C ARG A 48 29.24 -14.00 -8.09
N ARG A 49 29.81 -12.84 -8.43
CA ARG A 49 30.49 -11.95 -7.49
C ARG A 49 30.30 -10.50 -7.91
N VAL A 50 30.29 -9.61 -6.92
CA VAL A 50 30.29 -8.17 -7.11
C VAL A 50 31.24 -7.49 -6.12
N SER A 51 31.86 -6.41 -6.56
CA SER A 51 32.71 -5.56 -5.73
C SER A 51 32.60 -4.12 -6.21
N VAL A 52 32.62 -3.19 -5.27
CA VAL A 52 32.72 -1.76 -5.54
C VAL A 52 34.01 -1.28 -4.89
N GLU A 53 34.90 -0.66 -5.67
CA GLU A 53 36.12 -0.05 -5.14
C GLU A 53 35.82 1.35 -4.58
N LYS A 54 36.75 1.92 -3.82
CA LYS A 54 36.58 3.22 -3.15
C LYS A 54 36.36 4.40 -4.10
N ASP A 55 36.78 4.27 -5.35
CA ASP A 55 36.56 5.27 -6.40
C ASP A 55 35.19 5.13 -7.09
N GLY A 56 34.35 4.19 -6.63
CA GLY A 56 33.04 3.90 -7.20
C GLY A 56 33.08 2.86 -8.33
N THR A 57 34.25 2.37 -8.74
CA THR A 57 34.34 1.40 -9.83
C THR A 57 33.68 0.08 -9.44
N VAL A 58 32.71 -0.36 -10.25
CA VAL A 58 31.99 -1.62 -10.04
C VAL A 58 32.60 -2.73 -10.87
N TYR A 59 32.93 -3.85 -10.22
CA TYR A 59 33.40 -5.07 -10.86
C TYR A 59 32.42 -6.21 -10.62
N VAL A 60 32.18 -7.01 -11.66
CA VAL A 60 31.35 -8.22 -11.59
C VAL A 60 32.09 -9.42 -12.14
N ARG A 61 31.85 -10.58 -11.54
CA ARG A 61 32.19 -11.88 -12.13
C ARG A 61 30.91 -12.56 -12.56
N THR A 62 30.83 -12.93 -13.82
CA THR A 62 29.69 -13.65 -14.41
C THR A 62 30.11 -15.03 -14.90
N ALA A 63 29.17 -15.83 -15.40
CA ALA A 63 29.49 -17.07 -16.10
C ALA A 63 30.41 -16.89 -17.32
N LYS A 64 30.44 -15.70 -17.92
CA LYS A 64 31.23 -15.39 -19.14
C LYS A 64 32.55 -14.67 -18.85
N GLY A 65 32.93 -14.53 -17.58
CA GLY A 65 34.18 -13.89 -17.18
C GLY A 65 33.96 -12.65 -16.32
N ASP A 66 35.01 -11.85 -16.19
CA ASP A 66 35.04 -10.71 -15.29
C ASP A 66 34.95 -9.38 -16.06
N PHE A 67 34.14 -8.46 -15.54
CA PHE A 67 33.80 -7.22 -16.20
C PHE A 67 33.82 -6.05 -15.21
N ARG A 68 33.98 -4.84 -15.75
CA ARG A 68 33.85 -3.58 -15.03
C ARG A 68 32.78 -2.72 -15.68
N LEU A 69 32.07 -1.94 -14.88
CA LEU A 69 31.11 -0.95 -15.35
C LEU A 69 31.82 0.39 -15.57
N GLU A 70 31.75 0.95 -16.78
CA GLU A 70 32.24 2.29 -17.10
C GLU A 70 31.18 3.00 -17.95
N ALA A 71 30.72 4.18 -17.51
CA ALA A 71 29.70 4.97 -18.23
C ALA A 71 28.47 4.14 -18.67
N ASP A 72 27.94 3.32 -17.76
CA ASP A 72 26.81 2.39 -17.97
C ASP A 72 27.06 1.25 -18.98
N GLU A 73 28.30 1.05 -19.42
CA GLU A 73 28.69 -0.06 -20.30
C GLU A 73 29.62 -1.06 -19.60
N TRP A 74 29.47 -2.35 -19.94
CA TRP A 74 30.27 -3.43 -19.37
C TRP A 74 31.49 -3.76 -20.24
N HIS A 75 32.68 -3.62 -19.68
CA HIS A 75 33.94 -3.93 -20.35
C HIS A 75 34.66 -5.10 -19.68
N SER A 76 35.22 -6.01 -20.49
CA SER A 76 36.04 -7.11 -19.97
C SER A 76 37.22 -6.56 -19.17
N SER A 77 37.50 -7.14 -18.01
CA SER A 77 38.50 -6.63 -17.08
C SER A 77 39.35 -7.75 -16.49
N ASN A 78 40.64 -7.77 -16.85
CA ASN A 78 41.62 -8.65 -16.19
C ASN A 78 41.92 -8.21 -14.75
N ASN A 79 41.65 -6.95 -14.40
CA ASN A 79 41.90 -6.40 -13.06
C ASN A 79 40.87 -6.87 -12.02
N ALA A 80 39.68 -7.25 -12.48
CA ALA A 80 38.62 -7.78 -11.62
C ALA A 80 39.07 -9.07 -10.90
N GLU A 81 39.88 -9.91 -11.55
CA GLU A 81 40.43 -11.09 -10.91
C GLU A 81 41.29 -10.71 -9.70
N ALA A 82 42.12 -9.67 -9.82
CA ALA A 82 42.92 -9.16 -8.71
C ALA A 82 42.03 -8.58 -7.58
N VAL A 83 40.94 -7.88 -7.92
CA VAL A 83 39.95 -7.38 -6.96
C VAL A 83 39.33 -8.53 -6.17
N PHE A 84 38.80 -9.56 -6.85
CA PHE A 84 38.19 -10.71 -6.20
C PHE A 84 39.21 -11.58 -5.45
N ARG A 85 40.46 -11.65 -5.92
CA ARG A 85 41.57 -12.31 -5.21
C ARG A 85 42.00 -11.54 -3.96
N ARG A 86 41.92 -10.20 -3.91
CA ARG A 86 42.19 -9.41 -2.68
C ARG A 86 41.22 -9.75 -1.56
N LYS A 87 39.93 -9.94 -1.85
CA LYS A 87 38.95 -10.51 -0.90
C LYS A 87 39.37 -11.92 -0.41
N GLN A 88 40.08 -12.70 -1.23
CA GLN A 88 40.55 -14.06 -0.93
C GLN A 88 41.94 -14.12 -0.24
N GLN A 89 42.80 -13.12 -0.41
CA GLN A 89 44.17 -13.08 0.17
C GLN A 89 44.18 -12.83 1.67
N LEU A 90 43.13 -12.23 2.25
CA LEU A 90 42.93 -12.19 3.71
C LEU A 90 42.96 -13.61 4.31
N THR A 91 42.41 -14.60 3.60
CA THR A 91 42.42 -16.02 3.99
C THR A 91 43.85 -16.59 4.06
N SER A 92 44.75 -16.15 3.18
CA SER A 92 46.15 -16.61 3.14
C SER A 92 46.99 -16.09 4.32
N ALA A 93 46.62 -14.94 4.89
CA ALA A 93 47.30 -14.32 6.03
C ALA A 93 46.84 -14.82 7.41
N ILE A 94 45.83 -15.71 7.44
CA ILE A 94 45.20 -16.18 8.67
C ILE A 94 46.02 -17.28 9.38
N GLY A 95 46.94 -17.96 8.71
CA GLY A 95 47.60 -19.16 9.25
C GLY A 95 46.70 -20.40 9.07
N GLU A 96 47.17 -21.58 9.49
CA GLU A 96 46.36 -22.81 9.40
C GLU A 96 45.16 -22.74 10.35
N LEU A 97 43.96 -22.84 9.76
CA LEU A 97 42.72 -23.01 10.52
C LEU A 97 42.61 -24.46 11.01
N PRO A 98 41.94 -24.70 12.16
CA PRO A 98 41.60 -26.05 12.56
C PRO A 98 40.79 -26.75 11.45
N GLU A 99 41.07 -28.01 11.14
CA GLU A 99 40.33 -28.80 10.14
C GLU A 99 38.81 -28.77 10.38
N GLN A 100 38.42 -28.68 11.66
CA GLN A 100 37.05 -28.54 12.14
C GLN A 100 36.35 -27.22 11.73
N ALA A 101 37.05 -26.27 11.10
CA ALA A 101 36.45 -25.04 10.57
C ALA A 101 35.78 -25.25 9.20
N GLY A 102 36.23 -26.24 8.42
CA GLY A 102 35.82 -26.41 7.03
C GLY A 102 36.31 -25.28 6.13
N LYS A 103 35.58 -25.00 5.05
CA LYS A 103 35.94 -23.92 4.13
C LYS A 103 35.71 -22.54 4.77
N VAL A 104 36.66 -21.62 4.55
CA VAL A 104 36.49 -20.20 4.86
C VAL A 104 35.53 -19.57 3.86
N LEU A 105 34.48 -18.94 4.37
CA LEU A 105 33.45 -18.29 3.57
C LEU A 105 33.66 -16.77 3.53
N SER A 106 34.12 -16.19 4.63
CA SER A 106 34.39 -14.74 4.73
C SER A 106 35.40 -14.43 5.83
N VAL A 107 36.03 -13.26 5.73
CA VAL A 107 36.99 -12.75 6.70
C VAL A 107 36.75 -11.27 6.87
N ALA A 108 36.61 -10.81 8.12
CA ALA A 108 36.46 -9.41 8.47
C ALA A 108 37.59 -8.98 9.40
N LYS A 109 38.12 -7.77 9.22
CA LYS A 109 39.20 -7.23 10.04
C LYS A 109 38.76 -5.93 10.69
N ALA A 110 38.77 -5.88 12.02
CA ALA A 110 38.50 -4.67 12.77
C ALA A 110 39.62 -3.63 12.56
N ARG A 111 39.30 -2.35 12.76
CA ARG A 111 40.31 -1.25 12.73
C ARG A 111 41.44 -1.47 13.74
N ALA A 112 41.13 -2.09 14.89
CA ALA A 112 42.10 -2.45 15.92
C ALA A 112 42.99 -3.67 15.56
N GLY A 113 42.80 -4.28 14.39
CA GLY A 113 43.63 -5.36 13.87
C GLY A 113 43.12 -6.78 14.17
N GLU A 114 42.06 -6.92 14.98
CA GLU A 114 41.38 -8.19 15.24
C GLU A 114 40.79 -8.78 13.95
N VAL A 115 41.01 -10.08 13.72
CA VAL A 115 40.53 -10.77 12.52
C VAL A 115 39.48 -11.80 12.92
N VAL A 116 38.31 -11.68 12.31
CA VAL A 116 37.16 -12.57 12.48
C VAL A 116 37.00 -13.39 11.21
N ILE A 117 36.72 -14.68 11.37
CA ILE A 117 36.67 -15.65 10.28
C ILE A 117 35.33 -16.36 10.35
N GLY A 118 34.55 -16.22 9.30
CA GLY A 118 33.34 -16.98 9.07
C GLY A 118 33.63 -18.20 8.19
N ALA A 119 33.24 -19.38 8.64
CA ALA A 119 33.51 -20.64 7.97
C ALA A 119 32.28 -21.57 7.96
N GLU A 120 32.35 -22.65 7.18
CA GLU A 120 31.28 -23.67 7.09
C GLU A 120 30.86 -24.19 8.46
N TRP A 121 31.82 -24.44 9.35
CA TRP A 121 31.54 -25.08 10.64
C TRP A 121 31.80 -24.18 11.85
N GLY A 122 31.81 -22.86 11.68
CA GLY A 122 31.88 -21.96 12.84
C GLY A 122 32.23 -20.51 12.56
N LEU A 123 32.11 -19.72 13.63
CA LEU A 123 32.68 -18.39 13.77
C LEU A 123 33.99 -18.50 14.55
N PHE A 124 35.06 -17.89 14.05
CA PHE A 124 36.38 -17.94 14.68
C PHE A 124 36.98 -16.55 14.84
N LEU A 125 37.77 -16.39 15.90
CA LEU A 125 38.49 -15.17 16.21
C LEU A 125 39.99 -15.45 16.24
N LYS A 126 40.77 -14.66 15.52
CA LYS A 126 42.23 -14.68 15.57
C LYS A 126 42.71 -13.58 16.53
N GLY A 127 43.14 -14.00 17.70
CA GLY A 127 43.79 -13.15 18.70
C GLY A 127 45.30 -13.40 18.79
N PRO A 128 45.98 -12.76 19.76
CA PRO A 128 47.43 -12.96 20.00
C PRO A 128 47.79 -14.41 20.34
N GLU A 129 46.90 -15.13 21.01
CA GLU A 129 47.10 -16.52 21.47
C GLU A 129 46.72 -17.59 20.42
N GLY A 130 46.31 -17.16 19.21
CA GLY A 130 45.90 -18.06 18.12
C GLY A 130 44.43 -17.91 17.73
N ILE A 131 43.92 -18.91 17.00
CA ILE A 131 42.55 -18.93 16.50
C ILE A 131 41.67 -19.73 17.46
N ARG A 132 40.56 -19.14 17.92
CA ARG A 132 39.57 -19.81 18.76
C ARG A 132 38.17 -19.75 18.13
N ARG A 133 37.39 -20.80 18.33
CA ARG A 133 35.96 -20.81 17.96
C ARG A 133 35.15 -19.95 18.93
N VAL A 134 34.17 -19.24 18.41
CA VAL A 134 33.25 -18.37 19.15
C VAL A 134 31.85 -18.98 19.11
N PHE A 135 31.18 -18.96 20.26
CA PHE A 135 29.78 -19.36 20.40
C PHE A 135 28.97 -18.15 20.86
N PRO A 136 28.34 -17.41 19.93
CA PRO A 136 27.55 -16.23 20.27
C PRO A 136 26.48 -16.55 21.33
N GLN A 137 26.35 -15.68 22.34
CA GLN A 137 25.41 -15.87 23.45
C GLN A 137 24.65 -14.58 23.77
N GLN A 138 23.31 -14.67 23.81
CA GLN A 138 22.43 -13.61 24.31
C GLN A 138 21.43 -14.20 25.32
N GLY A 139 21.59 -13.84 26.59
CA GLY A 139 20.82 -14.43 27.69
C GLY A 139 20.93 -15.96 27.67
N ASN A 140 19.80 -16.64 27.50
CA ASN A 140 19.72 -18.10 27.42
C ASN A 140 19.95 -18.67 26.01
N ARG A 141 20.02 -17.83 24.96
CA ARG A 141 20.32 -18.25 23.59
C ARG A 141 21.83 -18.41 23.44
N ARG A 142 22.29 -19.61 23.04
CA ARG A 142 23.70 -19.89 22.68
C ARG A 142 23.74 -20.55 21.31
N TRP A 143 24.52 -20.00 20.39
CA TRP A 143 24.62 -20.51 19.03
C TRP A 143 25.97 -21.15 18.76
N ALA A 144 25.93 -22.27 18.04
CA ALA A 144 27.07 -22.86 17.36
C ALA A 144 26.84 -22.70 15.85
N PRO A 145 27.04 -21.49 15.30
CA PRO A 145 26.59 -21.19 13.95
C PRO A 145 27.39 -21.97 12.90
N THR A 146 26.76 -22.21 11.76
CA THR A 146 27.33 -22.87 10.58
C THR A 146 27.05 -22.04 9.34
N ASN A 147 27.88 -22.18 8.31
CA ASN A 147 27.87 -21.35 7.11
C ASN A 147 27.93 -19.86 7.45
N VAL A 148 28.98 -19.48 8.19
CA VAL A 148 29.07 -18.15 8.79
C VAL A 148 29.69 -17.15 7.82
N PHE A 149 28.99 -16.04 7.60
CA PHE A 149 29.50 -14.86 6.93
C PHE A 149 29.70 -13.74 7.96
N VAL A 150 30.76 -12.94 7.84
CA VAL A 150 31.09 -11.87 8.80
C VAL A 150 31.48 -10.58 8.10
N ASP A 151 31.12 -9.46 8.71
CA ASP A 151 31.59 -8.13 8.33
C ASP A 151 31.56 -7.13 9.51
N TYR A 152 32.29 -6.03 9.39
CA TYR A 152 32.27 -4.92 10.35
C TYR A 152 31.64 -3.67 9.74
N ASP A 153 30.75 -3.00 10.46
CA ASP A 153 30.31 -1.65 10.06
C ASP A 153 31.29 -0.55 10.51
N GLY A 154 31.05 0.67 10.04
CA GLY A 154 31.83 1.86 10.39
C GLY A 154 31.76 2.26 11.87
N LEU A 155 30.75 1.76 12.59
CA LEU A 155 30.57 1.95 14.04
C LEU A 155 31.37 0.93 14.87
N GLY A 156 32.07 0.00 14.20
CA GLY A 156 32.89 -1.03 14.84
C GLY A 156 32.08 -2.21 15.39
N ARG A 157 30.81 -2.37 15.00
CA ARG A 157 30.00 -3.54 15.38
C ARG A 157 30.33 -4.69 14.43
N LEU A 158 30.55 -5.88 15.00
CA LEU A 158 30.74 -7.09 14.22
C LEU A 158 29.38 -7.70 13.91
N TRP A 159 29.11 -7.91 12.62
CA TRP A 159 27.93 -8.61 12.15
C TRP A 159 28.31 -10.00 11.67
N PHE A 160 27.43 -10.97 11.93
CA PHE A 160 27.47 -12.25 11.24
C PHE A 160 26.10 -12.65 10.70
N ALA A 161 26.13 -13.43 9.64
CA ALA A 161 24.99 -14.12 9.06
C ALA A 161 25.28 -15.62 9.03
N SER A 162 24.26 -16.43 9.27
CA SER A 162 24.39 -17.89 9.36
C SER A 162 23.06 -18.57 9.05
N ALA A 163 23.08 -19.89 8.88
CA ALA A 163 21.86 -20.68 8.69
C ALA A 163 20.89 -20.63 9.91
N GLN A 164 21.38 -20.17 11.08
CA GLN A 164 20.57 -20.01 12.30
C GLN A 164 19.95 -18.61 12.44
N GLY A 165 20.33 -17.67 11.58
CA GLY A 165 19.94 -16.26 11.65
C GLY A 165 21.14 -15.30 11.63
N ALA A 166 20.91 -14.07 12.08
CA ALA A 166 21.91 -13.01 12.11
C ALA A 166 22.32 -12.67 13.55
N GLY A 167 23.51 -12.10 13.74
CA GLY A 167 23.93 -11.58 15.02
C GLY A 167 24.83 -10.37 14.91
N CYS A 168 24.78 -9.52 15.94
CA CYS A 168 25.59 -8.33 16.10
C CYS A 168 26.34 -8.40 17.42
N PHE A 169 27.65 -8.15 17.42
CA PHE A 169 28.46 -7.98 18.61
C PHE A 169 28.87 -6.52 18.75
N GLN A 170 28.50 -5.95 19.90
CA GLN A 170 28.82 -4.57 20.26
C GLN A 170 29.04 -4.52 21.78
N ASN A 171 30.04 -3.77 22.23
CA ASN A 171 30.30 -3.51 23.65
C ASN A 171 30.43 -4.78 24.52
N GLY A 172 30.98 -5.87 23.97
CA GLY A 172 31.16 -7.11 24.71
C GLY A 172 29.94 -8.03 24.74
N GLU A 173 28.83 -7.65 24.11
CA GLU A 173 27.57 -8.39 24.13
C GLU A 173 27.12 -8.78 22.73
N TRP A 174 26.46 -9.95 22.63
CA TRP A 174 25.80 -10.39 21.40
C TRP A 174 24.31 -10.05 21.44
N ARG A 175 23.81 -9.57 20.31
CA ARG A 175 22.39 -9.57 19.97
C ARG A 175 22.17 -10.56 18.83
N LEU A 176 21.25 -11.50 19.02
CA LEU A 176 20.93 -12.57 18.08
C LEU A 176 19.53 -12.34 17.52
N TYR A 177 19.38 -12.51 16.21
CA TYR A 177 18.17 -12.20 15.47
C TYR A 177 17.68 -13.42 14.69
N THR A 178 16.43 -13.78 14.93
CA THR A 178 15.67 -14.81 14.22
C THR A 178 14.34 -14.23 13.73
N GLY A 179 13.49 -15.05 13.12
CA GLY A 179 12.13 -14.64 12.73
C GLY A 179 11.36 -13.97 13.87
N VAL A 180 11.48 -14.47 15.11
CA VAL A 180 10.77 -13.87 16.26
C VAL A 180 11.27 -12.46 16.58
N ASP A 181 12.51 -12.13 16.19
CA ASP A 181 13.14 -10.81 16.35
C ASP A 181 12.96 -9.92 15.10
N GLY A 182 12.14 -10.35 14.13
CA GLY A 182 11.81 -9.61 12.90
C GLY A 182 12.63 -9.99 11.67
N LEU A 183 13.57 -10.94 11.75
CA LEU A 183 14.39 -11.35 10.60
C LEU A 183 13.54 -12.11 9.56
N PRO A 184 13.37 -11.60 8.32
CA PRO A 184 12.43 -12.18 7.37
C PRO A 184 12.77 -13.60 6.92
N TYR A 185 14.07 -13.88 6.75
CA TYR A 185 14.57 -15.14 6.21
C TYR A 185 16.00 -15.41 6.71
N ASP A 186 16.37 -16.68 6.87
CA ASP A 186 17.62 -17.09 7.55
C ASP A 186 18.49 -18.07 6.75
N ASP A 187 18.14 -18.41 5.50
CA ASP A 187 19.04 -19.14 4.59
C ASP A 187 20.01 -18.15 3.92
N MET A 188 20.98 -17.70 4.72
CA MET A 188 21.92 -16.62 4.41
C MET A 188 23.02 -17.06 3.44
N THR A 189 23.37 -16.17 2.50
CA THR A 189 24.46 -16.33 1.52
C THR A 189 25.57 -15.29 1.67
N GLY A 190 25.36 -14.24 2.48
CA GLY A 190 26.37 -13.23 2.73
C GLY A 190 25.90 -12.12 3.69
N VAL A 191 26.85 -11.32 4.15
CA VAL A 191 26.61 -10.07 4.88
C VAL A 191 27.61 -9.02 4.42
N VAL A 192 27.15 -7.79 4.23
CA VAL A 192 27.98 -6.61 4.02
C VAL A 192 27.46 -5.46 4.88
N ALA A 193 28.39 -4.74 5.52
CA ALA A 193 28.06 -3.69 6.47
C ALA A 193 28.63 -2.34 6.01
N GLY A 194 27.80 -1.30 6.07
CA GLY A 194 28.13 0.06 5.64
C GLY A 194 28.83 0.88 6.73
N GLU A 195 29.42 2.00 6.33
CA GLU A 195 30.05 2.92 7.28
C GLU A 195 29.03 3.65 8.19
N ASP A 196 27.80 3.82 7.71
CA ASP A 196 26.67 4.43 8.41
C ASP A 196 25.99 3.48 9.44
N GLY A 197 26.39 2.20 9.46
CA GLY A 197 25.76 1.17 10.27
C GLY A 197 24.57 0.45 9.63
N THR A 198 24.24 0.75 8.37
CA THR A 198 23.33 -0.07 7.56
C THR A 198 23.98 -1.41 7.26
N VAL A 199 23.21 -2.49 7.29
CA VAL A 199 23.70 -3.84 7.00
C VAL A 199 22.80 -4.51 5.98
N TRP A 200 23.41 -5.15 5.00
CA TRP A 200 22.71 -5.94 4.00
C TRP A 200 23.09 -7.42 4.11
N PHE A 201 22.08 -8.27 4.00
CA PHE A 201 22.19 -9.72 4.05
C PHE A 201 21.72 -10.31 2.73
N GLY A 202 22.54 -11.20 2.17
CA GLY A 202 22.18 -11.99 1.00
C GLY A 202 21.50 -13.25 1.47
N THR A 203 20.47 -13.70 0.77
CA THR A 203 19.80 -14.96 1.08
C THR A 203 19.50 -15.74 -0.19
N LYS A 204 19.13 -17.02 -0.05
CA LYS A 204 18.64 -17.80 -1.19
C LYS A 204 17.28 -17.35 -1.74
N LYS A 205 16.59 -16.45 -1.03
CA LYS A 205 15.31 -15.90 -1.47
C LYS A 205 15.24 -14.42 -1.07
N GLY A 206 15.79 -13.55 -1.90
CA GLY A 206 15.82 -12.11 -1.71
C GLY A 206 17.01 -11.58 -0.91
N ALA A 207 17.09 -10.26 -0.78
CA ALA A 207 18.04 -9.55 0.07
C ALA A 207 17.31 -8.94 1.28
N ILE A 208 18.01 -8.75 2.39
CA ILE A 208 17.46 -8.12 3.61
C ILE A 208 18.35 -6.94 3.97
N ARG A 209 17.75 -5.77 4.18
CA ARG A 209 18.40 -4.58 4.72
C ARG A 209 18.03 -4.42 6.21
N PHE A 210 18.99 -3.99 7.02
CA PHE A 210 18.79 -3.57 8.40
C PHE A 210 19.41 -2.19 8.61
N ASP A 211 18.61 -1.20 9.01
CA ASP A 211 19.06 0.19 9.19
C ASP A 211 19.41 0.54 10.65
N GLY A 212 19.46 -0.46 11.53
CA GLY A 212 19.66 -0.28 12.97
C GLY A 212 18.38 -0.36 13.79
N GLY A 213 17.21 -0.18 13.17
CA GLY A 213 15.91 -0.27 13.84
C GLY A 213 14.94 -1.23 13.14
N ALA A 214 14.87 -1.20 11.82
CA ALA A 214 13.91 -1.93 11.02
C ALA A 214 14.57 -2.89 10.02
N TRP A 215 13.89 -4.01 9.80
CA TRP A 215 14.21 -4.95 8.72
C TRP A 215 13.42 -4.56 7.47
N ALA A 216 14.08 -4.62 6.32
CA ALA A 216 13.45 -4.42 5.03
C ALA A 216 13.76 -5.59 4.10
N TYR A 217 12.74 -6.26 3.58
CA TYR A 217 12.88 -7.43 2.72
C TYR A 217 12.74 -7.06 1.24
N ARG A 218 13.70 -7.46 0.42
CA ARG A 218 13.80 -7.11 -1.00
C ARG A 218 13.74 -8.40 -1.82
N GLN A 219 12.55 -8.71 -2.32
CA GLN A 219 12.22 -9.94 -3.02
C GLN A 219 11.42 -9.63 -4.29
N GLY A 220 11.60 -10.47 -5.31
CA GLY A 220 10.89 -10.39 -6.57
C GLY A 220 11.35 -9.23 -7.46
N LYS A 221 10.76 -9.16 -8.66
CA LYS A 221 11.13 -8.21 -9.72
C LYS A 221 10.88 -6.73 -9.40
N ARG A 222 10.24 -6.43 -8.27
CA ARG A 222 10.24 -5.06 -7.74
C ARG A 222 11.64 -4.61 -7.32
N TRP A 223 12.45 -5.53 -6.81
CA TRP A 223 13.73 -5.22 -6.17
C TRP A 223 14.92 -5.94 -6.77
N LEU A 224 14.74 -7.16 -7.28
CA LEU A 224 15.80 -8.02 -7.78
C LEU A 224 15.41 -8.70 -9.10
N PRO A 225 16.35 -8.87 -10.05
CA PRO A 225 16.06 -9.62 -11.28
C PRO A 225 15.92 -11.13 -11.04
N GLY A 226 16.49 -11.64 -9.93
CA GLY A 226 16.36 -13.02 -9.45
C GLY A 226 16.48 -13.07 -7.92
N ASP A 227 15.83 -14.05 -7.29
CA ASP A 227 15.75 -14.13 -5.82
C ASP A 227 16.96 -14.84 -5.18
N GLU A 228 17.76 -15.61 -5.92
CA GLU A 228 18.93 -16.27 -5.34
C GLU A 228 20.11 -15.28 -5.28
N VAL A 229 20.33 -14.66 -4.12
CA VAL A 229 21.45 -13.72 -3.93
C VAL A 229 22.74 -14.50 -3.70
N ARG A 230 23.78 -14.14 -4.46
CA ARG A 230 25.07 -14.85 -4.49
C ARG A 230 26.24 -14.05 -3.93
N ASP A 231 26.19 -12.73 -4.07
CA ASP A 231 27.19 -11.82 -3.49
C ASP A 231 26.56 -10.43 -3.33
N LEU A 232 27.14 -9.65 -2.43
CA LEU A 232 26.73 -8.28 -2.14
C LEU A 232 27.96 -7.36 -2.10
N ALA A 233 27.76 -6.10 -2.47
CA ALA A 233 28.71 -5.03 -2.22
C ALA A 233 27.97 -3.75 -1.91
N LEU A 234 28.56 -2.90 -1.07
CA LEU A 234 28.09 -1.54 -0.83
C LEU A 234 29.00 -0.54 -1.52
N ASP A 235 28.42 0.52 -2.05
CA ASP A 235 29.19 1.70 -2.43
C ASP A 235 29.40 2.64 -1.22
N ALA A 236 30.13 3.73 -1.46
CA ALA A 236 30.47 4.70 -0.41
C ALA A 236 29.25 5.43 0.17
N ASP A 237 28.14 5.46 -0.56
CA ASP A 237 26.89 6.11 -0.16
C ASP A 237 25.93 5.13 0.52
N GLY A 238 26.33 3.87 0.69
CA GLY A 238 25.53 2.83 1.35
C GLY A 238 24.50 2.16 0.43
N ASN A 239 24.53 2.41 -0.88
CA ASN A 239 23.68 1.70 -1.83
C ASN A 239 24.19 0.27 -2.02
N ALA A 240 23.27 -0.66 -2.30
CA ALA A 240 23.58 -2.07 -2.41
C ALA A 240 23.63 -2.55 -3.87
N TRP A 241 24.73 -3.18 -4.21
CA TRP A 241 24.89 -3.97 -5.43
C TRP A 241 24.68 -5.44 -5.07
N VAL A 242 23.65 -6.05 -5.68
CA VAL A 242 23.15 -7.38 -5.38
C VAL A 242 23.33 -8.29 -6.58
N ALA A 243 24.31 -9.19 -6.52
CA ALA A 243 24.52 -10.20 -7.55
C ALA A 243 23.55 -11.37 -7.34
N THR A 244 22.83 -11.75 -8.38
CA THR A 244 21.83 -12.83 -8.34
C THR A 244 22.06 -13.87 -9.43
N ASP A 245 21.28 -14.92 -9.41
CA ASP A 245 21.24 -15.95 -10.46
C ASP A 245 20.65 -15.48 -11.79
N ALA A 246 20.01 -14.30 -11.82
CA ALA A 246 19.32 -13.75 -12.99
C ALA A 246 19.69 -12.29 -13.31
N GLY A 247 20.79 -11.78 -12.76
CA GLY A 247 21.35 -10.48 -13.09
C GLY A 247 21.99 -9.78 -11.89
N LEU A 248 22.14 -8.46 -12.02
CA LEU A 248 22.64 -7.58 -10.98
C LEU A 248 21.58 -6.51 -10.67
N SER A 249 21.27 -6.30 -9.39
CA SER A 249 20.45 -5.17 -8.92
C SER A 249 21.33 -4.14 -8.25
N TRP A 250 21.14 -2.87 -8.56
CA TRP A 250 21.65 -1.74 -7.78
C TRP A 250 20.47 -1.09 -7.08
N ILE A 251 20.38 -1.28 -5.76
CA ILE A 251 19.36 -0.69 -4.89
C ILE A 251 19.96 0.57 -4.27
N HIS A 252 19.41 1.72 -4.62
CA HIS A 252 19.97 3.04 -4.27
C HIS A 252 18.90 3.99 -3.75
N PHE A 253 19.35 5.10 -3.16
CA PHE A 253 18.46 6.07 -2.53
C PHE A 253 18.56 7.44 -3.20
N THR A 254 17.42 8.13 -3.28
CA THR A 254 17.37 9.54 -3.66
C THR A 254 16.65 10.30 -2.57
N GLU A 255 17.21 11.41 -2.11
CA GLU A 255 16.49 12.33 -1.21
C GLU A 255 15.27 12.92 -1.93
N MET A 256 14.13 12.95 -1.25
CA MET A 256 12.95 13.68 -1.71
C MET A 256 12.05 14.08 -0.54
N THR A 257 11.18 15.04 -0.81
CA THR A 257 10.05 15.45 0.05
C THR A 257 8.78 14.66 -0.28
N LEU A 258 7.76 14.75 0.57
CA LEU A 258 6.45 14.18 0.25
C LEU A 258 5.80 14.95 -0.91
N ALA A 259 6.00 16.26 -0.99
CA ALA A 259 5.53 17.10 -2.08
C ALA A 259 6.10 16.67 -3.46
N GLU A 260 7.42 16.45 -3.55
CA GLU A 260 8.06 15.98 -4.79
C GLU A 260 7.54 14.61 -5.23
N LYS A 261 7.21 13.74 -4.26
CA LYS A 261 6.65 12.43 -4.53
C LYS A 261 5.21 12.50 -5.01
N ALA A 262 4.39 13.38 -4.41
CA ALA A 262 3.05 13.67 -4.90
C ALA A 262 3.10 14.16 -6.34
N LYS A 263 3.99 15.12 -6.63
CA LYS A 263 4.21 15.63 -7.98
C LYS A 263 4.62 14.53 -8.96
N TYR A 264 5.52 13.62 -8.57
CA TYR A 264 5.89 12.49 -9.41
C TYR A 264 4.68 11.64 -9.82
N TYR A 265 3.79 11.31 -8.89
CA TYR A 265 2.59 10.53 -9.19
C TYR A 265 1.59 11.31 -10.04
N GLU A 266 1.40 12.61 -9.77
CA GLU A 266 0.57 13.47 -10.62
C GLU A 266 1.08 13.51 -12.07
N ASP A 267 2.40 13.64 -12.24
CA ASP A 267 3.02 13.58 -13.56
C ASP A 267 2.79 12.19 -14.19
N GLN A 268 2.85 11.07 -13.43
CA GLN A 268 2.51 9.76 -13.99
C GLN A 268 1.05 9.67 -14.44
N ILE A 269 0.11 10.21 -13.65
CA ILE A 269 -1.33 10.22 -13.97
C ILE A 269 -1.57 10.93 -15.30
N ASP A 270 -1.02 12.14 -15.45
CA ASP A 270 -1.18 12.96 -16.65
C ASP A 270 -0.66 12.27 -17.92
N HIS A 271 0.45 11.54 -17.82
CA HIS A 271 1.08 10.91 -18.98
C HIS A 271 0.48 9.56 -19.34
N ARG A 272 -0.12 8.83 -18.40
CA ARG A 272 -0.38 7.38 -18.57
C ARG A 272 -1.76 6.90 -18.16
N HIS A 273 -2.51 7.65 -17.34
CA HIS A 273 -3.71 7.11 -16.68
C HIS A 273 -5.01 7.81 -17.06
N ARG A 274 -4.97 8.88 -17.86
CA ARG A 274 -6.16 9.62 -18.30
C ARG A 274 -6.78 9.00 -19.55
N ARG A 275 -7.95 8.39 -19.38
CA ARG A 275 -8.73 7.74 -20.45
C ARG A 275 -9.77 8.70 -21.04
N THR A 276 -10.03 8.55 -22.34
CA THR A 276 -11.02 9.33 -23.12
C THR A 276 -10.72 10.84 -23.12
N GLN A 277 -11.49 11.61 -23.88
CA GLN A 277 -11.44 13.07 -23.80
C GLN A 277 -11.88 13.66 -22.45
N PHE A 278 -12.53 12.87 -21.58
CA PHE A 278 -12.99 13.33 -20.27
C PHE A 278 -11.96 13.14 -19.14
N GLY A 279 -10.94 12.31 -19.36
CA GLY A 279 -9.83 12.14 -18.43
C GLY A 279 -10.12 11.27 -17.20
N TYR A 280 -10.93 10.20 -17.34
CA TYR A 280 -11.11 9.19 -16.27
C TYR A 280 -9.76 8.58 -15.88
N VAL A 281 -9.50 8.43 -14.57
CA VAL A 281 -8.18 8.02 -14.04
C VAL A 281 -8.23 6.56 -13.61
N ILE A 282 -7.55 5.69 -14.36
CA ILE A 282 -7.54 4.23 -14.17
C ILE A 282 -6.16 3.63 -14.44
N GLU A 283 -5.94 2.42 -13.93
CA GLU A 283 -4.79 1.57 -14.23
C GLU A 283 -4.48 1.51 -15.73
N ALA A 284 -3.19 1.50 -16.04
CA ALA A 284 -2.72 1.31 -17.41
C ALA A 284 -2.14 -0.10 -17.58
N GLN A 285 -2.18 -0.62 -18.80
CA GLN A 285 -1.63 -1.93 -19.15
C GLN A 285 -0.51 -1.80 -20.18
N THR A 286 0.51 -2.66 -20.10
CA THR A 286 1.59 -2.77 -21.08
C THR A 286 1.76 -4.20 -21.58
N ASP A 287 2.30 -4.34 -22.80
CA ASP A 287 2.69 -5.64 -23.36
C ASP A 287 3.92 -6.24 -22.65
N THR A 288 4.87 -5.39 -22.26
CA THR A 288 6.19 -5.79 -21.74
C THR A 288 6.29 -5.50 -20.25
N PRO A 289 6.52 -6.52 -19.39
CA PRO A 289 6.63 -6.32 -17.95
C PRO A 289 7.66 -5.26 -17.55
N GLY A 290 7.27 -4.32 -16.70
CA GLY A 290 8.17 -3.32 -16.14
C GLY A 290 8.59 -2.21 -17.09
N GLN A 291 8.04 -2.15 -18.30
CA GLN A 291 8.41 -1.18 -19.33
C GLN A 291 7.20 -0.40 -19.82
N PHE A 292 7.36 0.88 -20.09
CA PHE A 292 6.30 1.73 -20.63
C PHE A 292 6.20 1.62 -22.16
N VAL A 293 6.00 0.41 -22.68
CA VAL A 293 5.86 0.12 -24.12
C VAL A 293 4.42 -0.24 -24.45
N ASN A 294 3.86 0.35 -25.52
CA ASN A 294 2.46 0.13 -25.95
C ASN A 294 1.46 0.25 -24.80
N VAL A 295 1.55 1.34 -24.02
CA VAL A 295 0.66 1.57 -22.89
C VAL A 295 -0.78 1.72 -23.39
N ARG A 296 -1.69 0.90 -22.87
CA ARG A 296 -3.11 0.87 -23.22
C ARG A 296 -3.97 1.15 -21.99
N LEU A 297 -5.04 1.90 -22.19
CA LEU A 297 -6.08 2.15 -21.21
C LEU A 297 -7.35 1.43 -21.65
N THR A 298 -8.01 0.72 -20.73
CA THR A 298 -9.29 0.05 -20.94
C THR A 298 -10.32 0.60 -19.98
N ASP A 299 -11.61 0.36 -20.25
CA ASP A 299 -12.65 0.61 -19.26
C ASP A 299 -12.46 -0.28 -18.02
N SER A 300 -12.91 0.24 -16.89
CA SER A 300 -13.07 -0.46 -15.63
C SER A 300 -14.53 -0.40 -15.18
N ASP A 301 -14.94 -1.40 -14.40
CA ASP A 301 -16.21 -1.40 -13.69
C ASP A 301 -16.27 -0.36 -12.57
N ASN A 302 -15.18 0.37 -12.34
CA ASN A 302 -15.03 1.35 -11.28
C ASN A 302 -14.46 2.68 -11.80
N ASP A 303 -14.76 3.02 -13.05
CA ASP A 303 -14.29 4.26 -13.65
C ASP A 303 -14.71 5.48 -12.83
N GLY A 304 -15.96 5.49 -12.36
CA GLY A 304 -16.52 6.57 -11.54
C GLY A 304 -15.83 6.67 -10.17
N LEU A 305 -15.75 5.55 -9.46
CA LEU A 305 -15.16 5.44 -8.13
C LEU A 305 -13.69 5.90 -8.13
N TRP A 306 -12.84 5.31 -8.98
CA TRP A 306 -11.41 5.63 -8.98
C TRP A 306 -11.13 7.06 -9.45
N THR A 307 -11.91 7.55 -10.41
CA THR A 307 -11.83 8.96 -10.82
C THR A 307 -12.31 9.90 -9.71
N SER A 308 -13.32 9.51 -8.93
CA SER A 308 -13.80 10.28 -7.76
C SER A 308 -12.76 10.33 -6.65
N MET A 309 -12.09 9.21 -6.36
CA MET A 309 -11.00 9.15 -5.37
C MET A 309 -9.84 10.07 -5.76
N TYR A 310 -9.48 10.09 -7.05
CA TYR A 310 -8.51 11.06 -7.56
C TYR A 310 -9.00 12.50 -7.43
N GLY A 311 -10.23 12.79 -7.84
CA GLY A 311 -10.83 14.12 -7.70
C GLY A 311 -10.90 14.60 -6.26
N ALA A 312 -11.15 13.69 -5.30
CA ALA A 312 -11.15 14.00 -3.87
C ALA A 312 -9.76 14.46 -3.41
N GLY A 313 -8.70 13.77 -3.87
CA GLY A 313 -7.32 14.17 -3.64
C GLY A 313 -7.03 15.58 -4.18
N GLU A 314 -7.48 15.88 -5.39
CA GLU A 314 -7.33 17.21 -6.00
C GLU A 314 -8.15 18.30 -5.29
N CYS A 315 -9.31 17.97 -4.75
CA CYS A 315 -10.10 18.89 -3.91
C CYS A 315 -9.34 19.23 -2.62
N PHE A 316 -8.74 18.23 -1.96
CA PHE A 316 -7.90 18.47 -0.79
C PHE A 316 -6.63 19.24 -1.14
N ALA A 317 -6.01 18.95 -2.28
CA ALA A 317 -4.83 19.66 -2.78
C ALA A 317 -5.14 21.15 -2.93
N TYR A 318 -6.19 21.50 -3.68
CA TYR A 318 -6.63 22.89 -3.82
C TYR A 318 -7.10 23.50 -2.49
N GLY A 319 -7.75 22.70 -1.64
CA GLY A 319 -8.13 23.09 -0.28
C GLY A 319 -6.93 23.58 0.54
N ALA A 320 -5.83 22.83 0.51
CA ALA A 320 -4.62 23.07 1.29
C ALA A 320 -3.68 24.12 0.66
N THR A 321 -3.46 24.07 -0.65
CA THR A 321 -2.39 24.84 -1.32
C THR A 321 -2.90 26.02 -2.14
N LYS A 322 -4.19 26.02 -2.51
CA LYS A 322 -4.77 26.93 -3.51
C LYS A 322 -4.11 26.87 -4.89
N ASP A 323 -3.47 25.75 -5.22
CA ASP A 323 -2.86 25.53 -6.55
C ASP A 323 -3.93 25.54 -7.66
N PRO A 324 -3.85 26.46 -8.64
CA PRO A 324 -4.76 26.51 -9.77
C PRO A 324 -4.82 25.21 -10.60
N GLU A 325 -3.73 24.45 -10.67
CA GLU A 325 -3.69 23.20 -11.43
C GLU A 325 -4.52 22.10 -10.75
N ALA A 326 -4.42 22.00 -9.42
CA ALA A 326 -5.27 21.10 -8.64
C ALA A 326 -6.76 21.43 -8.82
N LYS A 327 -7.10 22.72 -8.80
CA LYS A 327 -8.46 23.20 -9.09
C LYS A 327 -8.93 22.75 -10.47
N ARG A 328 -8.09 22.96 -11.50
CA ARG A 328 -8.40 22.58 -12.89
C ARG A 328 -8.65 21.08 -13.01
N ARG A 329 -7.84 20.25 -12.36
CA ARG A 329 -7.99 18.79 -12.35
C ARG A 329 -9.27 18.35 -11.63
N ALA A 330 -9.61 18.97 -10.50
CA ALA A 330 -10.89 18.73 -9.82
C ALA A 330 -12.10 19.13 -10.69
N ASP A 331 -12.02 20.26 -11.40
CA ASP A 331 -13.04 20.68 -12.39
C ASP A 331 -13.19 19.66 -13.52
N ASP A 332 -12.08 19.12 -14.04
CA ASP A 332 -12.08 18.08 -15.07
C ASP A 332 -12.77 16.80 -14.59
N VAL A 333 -12.44 16.34 -13.38
CA VAL A 333 -13.09 15.18 -12.74
C VAL A 333 -14.58 15.40 -12.57
N PHE A 334 -15.01 16.57 -12.07
CA PHE A 334 -16.43 16.87 -11.94
C PHE A 334 -17.16 16.80 -13.28
N ARG A 335 -16.55 17.31 -14.36
CA ARG A 335 -17.14 17.20 -15.71
C ARG A 335 -17.23 15.75 -16.20
N ALA A 336 -16.21 14.93 -15.95
CA ALA A 336 -16.21 13.51 -16.30
C ALA A 336 -17.33 12.75 -15.57
N LEU A 337 -17.42 12.88 -14.24
CA LEU A 337 -18.45 12.20 -13.45
C LEU A 337 -19.86 12.70 -13.76
N ARG A 338 -20.02 14.00 -14.02
CA ARG A 338 -21.29 14.56 -14.48
C ARG A 338 -21.69 13.96 -15.84
N PHE A 339 -20.74 13.73 -16.73
CA PHE A 339 -21.01 13.11 -18.03
C PHE A 339 -21.56 11.68 -17.90
N LEU A 340 -21.13 10.89 -16.91
CA LEU A 340 -21.72 9.56 -16.65
C LEU A 340 -23.23 9.62 -16.36
N SER A 341 -23.73 10.73 -15.81
CA SER A 341 -25.19 10.94 -15.61
C SER A 341 -25.90 11.49 -16.84
N GLN A 342 -25.16 12.09 -17.78
CA GLN A 342 -25.69 12.70 -18.99
C GLN A 342 -25.72 11.74 -20.17
N VAL A 343 -24.71 10.88 -20.32
CA VAL A 343 -24.56 9.97 -21.46
C VAL A 343 -25.75 9.03 -21.70
N PRO A 344 -26.49 8.55 -20.67
CA PRO A 344 -27.66 7.70 -20.90
C PRO A 344 -28.90 8.48 -21.38
N ARG A 345 -28.93 9.80 -21.18
CA ARG A 345 -30.12 10.64 -21.41
C ARG A 345 -30.43 10.75 -22.90
N GLY A 346 -31.73 10.72 -23.23
CA GLY A 346 -32.23 10.74 -24.60
C GLY A 346 -31.88 9.52 -25.46
N SER A 347 -31.20 8.50 -24.90
CA SER A 347 -30.92 7.26 -25.62
C SER A 347 -32.19 6.41 -25.81
N LYS A 348 -32.16 5.45 -26.73
CA LYS A 348 -33.27 4.50 -26.92
C LYS A 348 -33.60 3.71 -25.65
N HIS A 349 -32.60 3.49 -24.79
CA HIS A 349 -32.73 2.78 -23.52
C HIS A 349 -32.49 3.76 -22.36
N GLU A 350 -33.12 4.93 -22.42
CA GLU A 350 -32.97 5.96 -21.38
C GLU A 350 -33.43 5.42 -20.01
N PRO A 351 -32.57 5.44 -18.98
CA PRO A 351 -32.94 5.02 -17.64
C PRO A 351 -33.76 6.10 -16.92
N PRO A 352 -34.42 5.77 -15.80
CA PRO A 352 -35.10 6.76 -14.97
C PRO A 352 -34.13 7.91 -14.58
N LYS A 353 -34.66 9.13 -14.48
CA LYS A 353 -33.87 10.33 -14.14
C LYS A 353 -33.07 10.11 -12.87
N GLY A 354 -31.79 10.50 -12.86
CA GLY A 354 -30.88 10.34 -11.73
C GLY A 354 -30.03 9.07 -11.74
N PHE A 355 -30.20 8.19 -12.73
CA PHE A 355 -29.25 7.10 -12.97
C PHE A 355 -27.90 7.64 -13.48
N ILE A 356 -26.82 7.01 -13.02
CA ILE A 356 -25.44 7.30 -13.44
C ILE A 356 -24.89 6.05 -14.11
N ALA A 357 -24.31 6.17 -15.31
CA ALA A 357 -23.62 5.06 -15.96
C ALA A 357 -22.38 4.64 -15.16
N ARG A 358 -22.06 3.35 -15.20
CA ARG A 358 -20.92 2.77 -14.50
C ARG A 358 -19.57 3.15 -15.14
N THR A 359 -19.54 3.14 -16.47
CA THR A 359 -18.39 3.56 -17.29
C THR A 359 -18.86 3.82 -18.72
N ILE A 360 -17.97 4.31 -19.58
CA ILE A 360 -18.22 4.55 -21.01
C ILE A 360 -17.14 3.97 -21.90
N LEU A 361 -17.49 3.71 -23.16
CA LEU A 361 -16.56 3.37 -24.24
C LEU A 361 -16.90 4.17 -25.49
N GLU A 362 -15.89 4.66 -26.20
CA GLU A 362 -16.05 5.30 -27.49
C GLU A 362 -16.40 4.27 -28.56
N VAL A 363 -17.25 4.66 -29.51
CA VAL A 363 -17.64 3.81 -30.64
C VAL A 363 -16.58 3.99 -31.75
N ASP A 364 -15.37 3.46 -31.55
CA ASP A 364 -14.26 3.56 -32.52
C ASP A 364 -13.76 2.18 -32.99
N SER A 365 -14.50 1.58 -33.93
CA SER A 365 -14.10 0.45 -34.79
C SER A 365 -13.68 -0.88 -34.11
N ASN A 366 -14.68 -1.79 -34.01
CA ASN A 366 -14.60 -3.28 -34.08
C ASN A 366 -15.00 -4.12 -32.86
N SER A 367 -15.56 -3.56 -31.78
CA SER A 367 -16.19 -4.41 -30.76
C SER A 367 -17.38 -3.76 -30.06
N ASP A 368 -18.59 -4.20 -30.41
CA ASP A 368 -19.77 -3.99 -29.56
C ASP A 368 -19.62 -4.84 -28.27
N PRO A 369 -19.54 -4.23 -27.07
CA PRO A 369 -19.39 -4.96 -25.82
C PRO A 369 -20.50 -5.98 -25.59
N ASN A 370 -21.70 -5.72 -26.10
CA ASN A 370 -22.83 -6.63 -25.98
C ASN A 370 -22.70 -7.88 -26.87
N GLN A 371 -21.89 -7.83 -27.93
CA GLN A 371 -21.63 -9.00 -28.77
C GLN A 371 -20.44 -9.83 -28.29
N GLN A 372 -19.53 -9.22 -27.51
CA GLN A 372 -18.25 -9.85 -27.16
C GLN A 372 -18.06 -10.17 -25.68
N ARG A 373 -18.30 -9.21 -24.76
CA ARG A 373 -18.05 -9.38 -23.32
C ARG A 373 -19.34 -9.66 -22.53
N TYR A 374 -20.47 -9.25 -23.08
CA TYR A 374 -21.77 -9.31 -22.45
C TYR A 374 -22.86 -9.89 -23.36
N SER A 375 -22.51 -10.83 -24.23
CA SER A 375 -23.52 -11.55 -25.01
C SER A 375 -24.49 -12.30 -24.09
N LEU A 376 -25.74 -12.50 -24.53
CA LEU A 376 -26.73 -13.24 -23.73
C LEU A 376 -26.20 -14.58 -23.23
N GLU A 377 -25.46 -15.32 -24.07
CA GLU A 377 -24.83 -16.58 -23.69
C GLU A 377 -23.81 -16.40 -22.54
N GLN A 378 -22.97 -15.37 -22.60
CA GLN A 378 -22.01 -15.08 -21.53
C GLN A 378 -22.69 -14.63 -20.24
N GLN A 379 -23.77 -13.86 -20.35
CA GLN A 379 -24.57 -13.45 -19.19
C GLN A 379 -25.23 -14.66 -18.53
N GLU A 380 -25.84 -15.57 -19.30
CA GLU A 380 -26.42 -16.82 -18.79
C GLU A 380 -25.36 -17.73 -18.12
N ARG A 381 -24.15 -17.80 -18.70
CA ARG A 381 -23.01 -18.51 -18.07
C ARG A 381 -22.58 -17.87 -16.77
N THR A 382 -22.63 -16.55 -16.66
CA THR A 382 -22.28 -15.82 -15.44
C THR A 382 -23.34 -16.03 -14.36
N GLN A 383 -24.62 -15.95 -14.71
CA GLN A 383 -25.73 -16.20 -13.78
C GLN A 383 -25.70 -17.58 -13.13
N LYS A 384 -25.24 -18.62 -13.85
CA LYS A 384 -25.06 -19.97 -13.26
C LYS A 384 -24.05 -20.03 -12.11
N ARG A 385 -23.12 -19.07 -12.05
CA ARG A 385 -22.11 -18.95 -10.99
C ARG A 385 -22.47 -17.90 -9.95
N ASP A 386 -23.41 -17.04 -10.29
CA ASP A 386 -23.74 -15.83 -9.56
C ASP A 386 -25.24 -15.55 -9.67
N ASN A 387 -25.97 -15.98 -8.65
CA ASN A 387 -27.43 -15.92 -8.64
C ASN A 387 -27.99 -14.49 -8.68
N TYR A 388 -27.18 -13.48 -8.37
CA TYR A 388 -27.55 -12.06 -8.43
C TYR A 388 -27.34 -11.44 -9.81
N TRP A 389 -26.66 -12.14 -10.73
CA TRP A 389 -26.46 -11.67 -12.09
C TRP A 389 -27.77 -11.70 -12.89
N ARG A 390 -28.25 -10.53 -13.31
CA ARG A 390 -29.42 -10.40 -14.19
C ARG A 390 -29.00 -10.65 -15.64
N VAL A 391 -29.81 -11.35 -16.43
CA VAL A 391 -29.60 -11.53 -17.88
C VAL A 391 -30.53 -10.58 -18.63
N TYR A 392 -29.97 -9.61 -19.35
CA TYR A 392 -30.74 -8.64 -20.15
C TYR A 392 -29.88 -8.01 -21.25
N GLU A 393 -30.53 -7.40 -22.25
CA GLU A 393 -29.89 -6.84 -23.45
C GLU A 393 -30.61 -5.55 -23.88
N PRO A 394 -29.88 -4.46 -24.24
CA PRO A 394 -28.43 -4.33 -24.13
C PRO A 394 -27.97 -4.04 -22.70
N ARG A 395 -26.78 -4.49 -22.31
CA ARG A 395 -26.13 -4.08 -21.05
C ARG A 395 -25.29 -2.81 -21.21
N TRP A 396 -24.80 -2.60 -22.43
CA TRP A 396 -24.10 -1.40 -22.87
C TRP A 396 -24.93 -0.70 -23.94
N PRO A 397 -25.96 0.08 -23.60
CA PRO A 397 -26.72 0.80 -24.60
C PRO A 397 -25.87 1.91 -25.25
N LEU A 398 -26.25 2.32 -26.46
CA LEU A 398 -25.66 3.46 -27.13
C LEU A 398 -26.22 4.78 -26.58
N SER A 399 -25.38 5.82 -26.51
CA SER A 399 -25.78 7.20 -26.27
C SER A 399 -26.68 7.72 -27.39
N ALA A 400 -27.43 8.79 -27.13
CA ALA A 400 -28.36 9.37 -28.10
C ALA A 400 -27.70 9.81 -29.42
N ASP A 401 -26.44 10.25 -29.35
CA ASP A 401 -25.63 10.65 -30.50
C ASP A 401 -24.85 9.49 -31.15
N GLY A 402 -24.96 8.28 -30.58
CA GLY A 402 -24.29 7.08 -31.07
C GLY A 402 -22.77 7.07 -30.89
N LYS A 403 -22.19 8.02 -30.15
CA LYS A 403 -20.73 8.13 -29.97
C LYS A 403 -20.17 7.25 -28.85
N TYR A 404 -21.01 6.89 -27.89
CA TYR A 404 -20.59 6.16 -26.70
C TYR A 404 -21.47 4.94 -26.44
N TYR A 405 -20.84 3.84 -26.05
CA TYR A 405 -21.48 2.83 -25.22
C TYR A 405 -21.39 3.26 -23.75
N TRP A 406 -22.47 3.14 -22.99
CA TRP A 406 -22.46 3.38 -21.55
C TRP A 406 -22.88 2.11 -20.82
N LYS A 407 -22.17 1.77 -19.73
CA LYS A 407 -22.45 0.55 -18.98
C LYS A 407 -23.56 0.76 -17.95
N SER A 408 -24.58 -0.09 -17.98
CA SER A 408 -25.64 -0.17 -16.95
C SER A 408 -25.20 -0.95 -15.70
N ASP A 409 -26.10 -1.27 -14.76
CA ASP A 409 -25.79 -2.06 -13.56
C ASP A 409 -24.72 -1.43 -12.62
N THR A 410 -24.82 -0.11 -12.45
CA THR A 410 -23.99 0.69 -11.54
C THR A 410 -24.12 0.18 -10.10
N SER A 411 -22.99 0.10 -9.40
CA SER A 411 -22.89 -0.46 -8.05
C SER A 411 -22.84 0.62 -6.98
N SER A 412 -23.01 0.24 -5.71
CA SER A 412 -23.07 1.16 -4.57
C SER A 412 -21.77 1.92 -4.34
N ASP A 413 -20.64 1.25 -4.53
CA ASP A 413 -19.28 1.79 -4.42
C ASP A 413 -19.03 3.00 -5.34
N GLU A 414 -19.63 3.01 -6.54
CA GLU A 414 -19.63 4.19 -7.43
C GLU A 414 -20.29 5.39 -6.75
N LEU A 415 -21.44 5.18 -6.10
CA LEU A 415 -22.14 6.24 -5.39
C LEU A 415 -21.35 6.71 -4.15
N ASP A 416 -20.74 5.81 -3.38
CA ASP A 416 -19.96 6.19 -2.20
C ASP A 416 -18.78 7.09 -2.59
N GLY A 417 -18.04 6.71 -3.64
CA GLY A 417 -16.98 7.54 -4.22
C GLY A 417 -17.49 8.89 -4.74
N HIS A 418 -18.60 8.88 -5.49
CA HIS A 418 -19.20 10.09 -6.04
C HIS A 418 -19.64 11.06 -4.96
N TYR A 419 -20.35 10.60 -3.92
CA TYR A 419 -20.80 11.46 -2.83
C TYR A 419 -19.65 11.95 -1.94
N PHE A 420 -18.57 11.17 -1.80
CA PHE A 420 -17.33 11.63 -1.18
C PHE A 420 -16.73 12.81 -1.96
N PHE A 421 -16.55 12.64 -3.27
CA PHE A 421 -16.01 13.68 -4.14
C PHE A 421 -16.91 14.91 -4.27
N TYR A 422 -18.20 14.76 -4.52
CA TYR A 422 -19.12 15.88 -4.75
C TYR A 422 -19.13 16.84 -3.56
N ALA A 423 -19.12 16.31 -2.33
CA ALA A 423 -19.07 17.09 -1.10
C ALA A 423 -17.80 17.94 -1.01
N LEU A 424 -16.65 17.34 -1.31
CA LEU A 424 -15.36 18.02 -1.31
C LEU A 424 -15.27 19.08 -2.42
N TYR A 425 -15.70 18.75 -3.64
CA TYR A 425 -15.71 19.69 -4.75
C TYR A 425 -16.61 20.90 -4.46
N TYR A 426 -17.80 20.68 -3.89
CA TYR A 426 -18.72 21.76 -3.51
C TYR A 426 -18.15 22.69 -2.44
N ASP A 427 -17.48 22.13 -1.43
CA ASP A 427 -16.95 22.88 -0.29
C ASP A 427 -15.66 23.62 -0.63
N LEU A 428 -14.75 22.96 -1.37
CA LEU A 428 -13.36 23.39 -1.50
C LEU A 428 -13.06 24.05 -2.84
N VAL A 429 -13.73 23.65 -3.92
CA VAL A 429 -13.34 23.97 -5.31
C VAL A 429 -14.36 24.88 -6.01
N ALA A 430 -15.65 24.61 -5.83
CA ALA A 430 -16.71 25.39 -6.47
C ALA A 430 -16.80 26.81 -5.86
N GLU A 431 -16.35 27.81 -6.61
CA GLU A 431 -16.25 29.20 -6.14
C GLU A 431 -17.51 30.02 -6.40
N ASN A 432 -18.26 29.67 -7.45
CA ASN A 432 -19.42 30.44 -7.89
C ASN A 432 -20.72 29.61 -7.89
N GLU A 433 -21.85 30.31 -7.91
CA GLU A 433 -23.16 29.67 -7.86
C GLU A 433 -23.49 28.82 -9.08
N GLN A 434 -22.88 29.09 -10.24
CA GLN A 434 -23.07 28.22 -11.41
C GLN A 434 -22.46 26.84 -11.18
N GLN A 435 -21.22 26.79 -10.68
CA GLN A 435 -20.56 25.53 -10.31
C GLN A 435 -21.32 24.83 -9.18
N LYS A 436 -21.64 25.56 -8.10
CA LYS A 436 -22.40 25.00 -6.97
C LYS A 436 -23.79 24.49 -7.38
N SER A 437 -24.49 25.19 -8.27
CA SER A 437 -25.79 24.75 -8.80
C SER A 437 -25.67 23.46 -9.60
N ALA A 438 -24.64 23.33 -10.45
CA ALA A 438 -24.43 22.11 -11.22
C ALA A 438 -24.21 20.88 -10.33
N VAL A 439 -23.49 21.03 -9.20
CA VAL A 439 -23.32 19.95 -8.21
C VAL A 439 -24.64 19.65 -7.52
N ARG A 440 -25.38 20.66 -7.05
CA ARG A 440 -26.69 20.50 -6.40
C ARG A 440 -27.69 19.78 -7.29
N GLU A 441 -27.75 20.13 -8.57
CA GLU A 441 -28.63 19.48 -9.55
C GLU A 441 -28.30 18.00 -9.71
N LEU A 442 -27.02 17.66 -9.85
CA LEU A 442 -26.56 16.29 -9.98
C LEU A 442 -26.90 15.45 -8.73
N VAL A 443 -26.53 15.96 -7.55
CA VAL A 443 -26.79 15.30 -6.27
C VAL A 443 -28.29 15.13 -6.03
N ARG A 444 -29.10 16.16 -6.32
CA ARG A 444 -30.57 16.10 -6.21
C ARG A 444 -31.13 15.02 -7.12
N ASP A 445 -30.71 14.97 -8.37
CA ASP A 445 -31.20 13.97 -9.32
C ASP A 445 -30.87 12.55 -8.85
N ASN A 446 -29.66 12.31 -8.34
CA ASN A 446 -29.26 10.99 -7.84
C ASN A 446 -30.01 10.58 -6.56
N ILE A 447 -30.09 11.45 -5.55
CA ILE A 447 -30.76 11.08 -4.29
C ILE A 447 -32.28 11.01 -4.44
N ASP A 448 -32.90 11.89 -5.24
CA ASP A 448 -34.33 11.85 -5.50
C ASP A 448 -34.71 10.59 -6.31
N HIS A 449 -33.81 10.12 -7.19
CA HIS A 449 -33.95 8.81 -7.83
C HIS A 449 -34.02 7.69 -6.79
N LEU A 450 -33.04 7.62 -5.88
CA LEU A 450 -33.03 6.60 -4.83
C LEU A 450 -34.33 6.67 -4.03
N ILE A 451 -34.72 7.83 -3.49
CA ILE A 451 -35.95 8.00 -2.70
C ILE A 451 -37.19 7.52 -3.47
N LYS A 452 -37.30 7.88 -4.75
CA LYS A 452 -38.44 7.48 -5.60
C LYS A 452 -38.50 5.97 -5.86
N HIS A 453 -37.36 5.31 -5.87
CA HIS A 453 -37.20 3.90 -6.21
C HIS A 453 -36.90 3.02 -4.98
N ASP A 454 -37.53 3.34 -3.85
CA ASP A 454 -37.38 2.62 -2.57
C ASP A 454 -35.91 2.44 -2.16
N PHE A 455 -35.14 3.52 -2.31
CA PHE A 455 -33.71 3.62 -2.09
C PHE A 455 -32.88 2.60 -2.87
N CYS A 456 -33.30 2.28 -4.09
CA CYS A 456 -32.51 1.47 -5.00
C CYS A 456 -32.17 2.27 -6.26
N LEU A 457 -30.99 2.05 -6.83
CA LEU A 457 -30.64 2.61 -8.13
C LEU A 457 -31.24 1.74 -9.23
N HIS A 458 -31.91 2.35 -10.19
CA HIS A 458 -32.56 1.69 -11.32
C HIS A 458 -31.95 2.16 -12.65
N ASP A 459 -31.50 1.20 -13.45
CA ASP A 459 -31.12 1.40 -14.84
C ASP A 459 -32.33 1.23 -15.78
N HIS A 460 -32.06 1.12 -17.09
CA HIS A 460 -33.11 0.93 -18.10
C HIS A 460 -33.76 -0.46 -18.07
N ALA A 461 -33.14 -1.44 -17.41
CA ALA A 461 -33.59 -2.81 -17.26
C ALA A 461 -34.14 -3.10 -15.85
N GLY A 462 -34.16 -2.11 -14.95
CA GLY A 462 -34.74 -2.19 -13.61
C GLY A 462 -33.71 -1.94 -12.52
N ARG A 463 -33.96 -2.50 -11.33
CA ARG A 463 -33.09 -2.31 -10.17
C ARG A 463 -31.69 -2.87 -10.40
N THR A 464 -30.67 -2.03 -10.26
CA THR A 464 -29.25 -2.44 -10.29
C THR A 464 -28.95 -3.50 -9.25
N ARG A 465 -27.87 -4.25 -9.47
CA ARG A 465 -27.52 -5.37 -8.61
C ARG A 465 -27.14 -4.97 -7.18
N TRP A 466 -26.28 -3.95 -7.03
CA TRP A 466 -25.58 -3.67 -5.77
C TRP A 466 -25.98 -2.38 -5.08
N ALA A 467 -26.47 -1.37 -5.82
CA ALA A 467 -26.91 -0.10 -5.24
C ALA A 467 -28.33 -0.22 -4.64
N VAL A 468 -28.41 -0.93 -3.50
CA VAL A 468 -29.63 -1.25 -2.76
C VAL A 468 -29.52 -0.74 -1.33
N PHE A 469 -30.33 0.25 -0.99
CA PHE A 469 -30.32 0.93 0.31
C PHE A 469 -31.71 0.93 0.98
N GLY A 470 -32.69 0.23 0.39
CA GLY A 470 -34.09 0.20 0.80
C GLY A 470 -34.36 -0.57 2.10
N PRO A 471 -35.27 -0.09 2.97
CA PRO A 471 -35.55 -0.76 4.25
C PRO A 471 -36.07 -2.18 4.12
N HIS A 472 -36.83 -2.50 3.07
CA HIS A 472 -37.34 -3.84 2.85
C HIS A 472 -36.19 -4.83 2.61
N GLU A 473 -35.29 -4.52 1.68
CA GLU A 473 -34.13 -5.37 1.40
C GLU A 473 -33.20 -5.44 2.62
N LEU A 474 -32.75 -4.30 3.16
CA LEU A 474 -31.75 -4.33 4.23
C LEU A 474 -32.26 -4.95 5.54
N ASN A 475 -33.51 -4.70 5.93
CA ASN A 475 -34.01 -5.15 7.24
C ASN A 475 -34.91 -6.39 7.19
N GLN A 476 -35.47 -6.76 6.03
CA GLN A 476 -36.41 -7.87 5.92
C GLN A 476 -35.92 -8.99 4.99
N ASN A 477 -34.94 -8.74 4.13
CA ASN A 477 -34.35 -9.77 3.28
C ASN A 477 -33.11 -10.39 3.95
N PRO A 478 -33.14 -11.69 4.33
CA PRO A 478 -32.00 -12.35 4.94
C PRO A 478 -30.78 -12.43 3.99
N GLU A 479 -30.96 -12.30 2.68
CA GLU A 479 -29.85 -12.29 1.73
C GLU A 479 -29.01 -11.00 1.81
N TRP A 480 -29.59 -9.89 2.28
CA TRP A 480 -28.95 -8.57 2.32
C TRP A 480 -28.46 -8.15 3.71
N HIS A 481 -28.53 -9.03 4.71
CA HIS A 481 -28.22 -8.65 6.09
C HIS A 481 -26.74 -8.26 6.31
N VAL A 482 -25.81 -8.76 5.48
CA VAL A 482 -24.38 -8.43 5.55
C VAL A 482 -24.12 -6.98 5.16
N GLU A 483 -24.79 -6.54 4.09
CA GLU A 483 -24.70 -5.19 3.54
C GLU A 483 -25.51 -4.15 4.33
N ARG A 484 -26.33 -4.61 5.30
CA ARG A 484 -27.27 -3.76 6.06
C ARG A 484 -26.58 -2.56 6.69
N GLY A 485 -25.46 -2.78 7.36
CA GLY A 485 -24.73 -1.73 8.06
C GLY A 485 -24.18 -0.69 7.09
N LEU A 486 -23.39 -1.16 6.14
CA LEU A 486 -22.69 -0.37 5.12
C LEU A 486 -23.68 0.47 4.32
N ASN A 487 -24.69 -0.16 3.74
CA ASN A 487 -25.66 0.55 2.91
C ASN A 487 -26.55 1.51 3.74
N SER A 488 -26.73 1.25 5.04
CA SER A 488 -27.40 2.22 5.93
C SER A 488 -26.54 3.46 6.17
N ILE A 489 -25.22 3.32 6.39
CA ILE A 489 -24.34 4.48 6.56
C ILE A 489 -24.16 5.26 5.26
N SER A 490 -24.05 4.58 4.11
CA SER A 490 -23.97 5.20 2.79
C SER A 490 -25.16 6.11 2.52
N VAL A 491 -26.40 5.59 2.62
CA VAL A 491 -27.59 6.41 2.30
C VAL A 491 -27.84 7.53 3.31
N LEU A 492 -27.52 7.33 4.59
CA LEU A 492 -27.57 8.42 5.58
C LEU A 492 -26.54 9.51 5.25
N SER A 493 -25.35 9.12 4.80
CA SER A 493 -24.31 10.04 4.33
C SER A 493 -24.78 10.82 3.12
N TYR A 494 -25.38 10.16 2.12
CA TYR A 494 -25.91 10.80 0.91
C TYR A 494 -26.98 11.84 1.22
N LEU A 495 -27.89 11.53 2.15
CA LEU A 495 -28.94 12.45 2.60
C LEU A 495 -28.35 13.66 3.33
N ASN A 496 -27.33 13.48 4.18
CA ASN A 496 -26.65 14.58 4.85
C ASN A 496 -25.89 15.46 3.86
N VAL A 497 -25.20 14.87 2.88
CA VAL A 497 -24.53 15.61 1.78
C VAL A 497 -25.56 16.39 0.96
N ALA A 498 -26.68 15.76 0.58
CA ALA A 498 -27.74 16.42 -0.18
C ALA A 498 -28.35 17.59 0.60
N TYR A 499 -28.60 17.43 1.91
CA TYR A 499 -29.07 18.52 2.77
C TYR A 499 -28.04 19.66 2.85
N HIS A 500 -26.77 19.34 3.13
CA HIS A 500 -25.69 20.32 3.24
C HIS A 500 -25.58 21.20 1.98
N MET A 501 -25.66 20.58 0.80
CA MET A 501 -25.55 21.33 -0.45
C MET A 501 -26.82 22.11 -0.79
N THR A 502 -28.01 21.55 -0.53
CA THR A 502 -29.26 22.11 -1.05
C THR A 502 -30.08 22.93 -0.06
N GLY A 503 -29.89 22.71 1.25
CA GLY A 503 -30.73 23.24 2.32
C GLY A 503 -32.17 22.68 2.34
N ASP A 504 -32.47 21.64 1.56
CA ASP A 504 -33.82 21.09 1.44
C ASP A 504 -34.12 20.11 2.60
N GLU A 505 -34.97 20.54 3.53
CA GLU A 505 -35.35 19.79 4.74
C GLU A 505 -35.95 18.40 4.44
N LYS A 506 -36.46 18.16 3.21
CA LYS A 506 -36.97 16.84 2.84
C LYS A 506 -35.94 15.72 3.06
N TYR A 507 -34.65 16.01 2.88
CA TYR A 507 -33.59 15.02 3.06
C TYR A 507 -33.36 14.67 4.53
N ARG A 508 -33.51 15.65 5.44
CA ARG A 508 -33.46 15.40 6.89
C ARG A 508 -34.68 14.63 7.35
N ASP A 509 -35.86 14.97 6.84
CA ASP A 509 -37.10 14.25 7.14
C ASP A 509 -37.03 12.80 6.68
N VAL A 510 -36.51 12.54 5.48
CA VAL A 510 -36.28 11.18 4.98
C VAL A 510 -35.28 10.43 5.85
N GLY A 511 -34.13 11.03 6.18
CA GLY A 511 -33.13 10.41 7.05
C GLY A 511 -33.70 10.11 8.45
N LYS A 512 -34.51 11.01 9.00
CA LYS A 512 -35.23 10.80 10.26
C LYS A 512 -36.18 9.62 10.18
N GLN A 513 -36.95 9.48 9.09
CA GLN A 513 -37.83 8.33 8.90
C GLN A 513 -37.07 7.01 8.80
N LEU A 514 -35.94 6.97 8.09
CA LEU A 514 -35.08 5.78 8.03
C LEU A 514 -34.55 5.40 9.43
N ARG A 515 -34.19 6.38 10.25
CA ARG A 515 -33.74 6.13 11.62
C ARG A 515 -34.88 5.66 12.52
N GLU A 516 -35.99 6.38 12.58
CA GLU A 516 -37.06 6.14 13.56
C GLU A 516 -37.94 4.94 13.21
N LYS A 517 -38.23 4.72 11.93
CA LYS A 517 -39.12 3.63 11.48
C LYS A 517 -38.36 2.36 11.11
N HIS A 518 -37.11 2.50 10.68
CA HIS A 518 -36.32 1.40 10.12
C HIS A 518 -34.98 1.18 10.82
N SER A 519 -34.71 1.89 11.92
CA SER A 519 -33.54 1.67 12.78
C SER A 519 -32.19 1.82 12.07
N TYR A 520 -32.08 2.67 11.04
CA TYR A 520 -30.82 2.83 10.29
C TYR A 520 -29.65 3.31 11.17
N HIS A 521 -29.94 4.07 12.23
CA HIS A 521 -28.94 4.47 13.23
C HIS A 521 -28.42 3.29 14.09
N ILE A 522 -29.21 2.22 14.23
CA ILE A 522 -28.78 0.98 14.87
C ILE A 522 -28.01 0.11 13.88
N ASN A 523 -28.44 0.05 12.61
CA ASN A 523 -27.68 -0.63 11.55
C ASN A 523 -26.26 -0.06 11.44
N ALA A 524 -26.11 1.26 11.54
CA ALA A 524 -24.82 1.95 11.51
C ALA A 524 -23.85 1.56 12.63
N LEU A 525 -24.33 0.91 13.71
CA LEU A 525 -23.46 0.44 14.80
C LEU A 525 -22.59 -0.76 14.40
N VAL A 526 -22.98 -1.47 13.34
CA VAL A 526 -22.24 -2.61 12.78
C VAL A 526 -22.14 -2.40 11.27
N PRO A 527 -21.26 -1.49 10.81
CA PRO A 527 -21.18 -1.10 9.40
C PRO A 527 -20.79 -2.27 8.50
N LYS A 528 -19.90 -3.14 8.97
CA LYS A 528 -19.45 -4.32 8.25
C LYS A 528 -19.56 -5.54 9.15
N TYR A 529 -20.00 -6.67 8.61
CA TYR A 529 -19.95 -7.94 9.32
C TYR A 529 -18.50 -8.45 9.35
N GLN A 530 -17.77 -8.06 10.38
CA GLN A 530 -16.37 -8.43 10.58
C GLN A 530 -16.16 -9.07 11.95
N ARG A 531 -15.32 -10.10 12.01
CA ARG A 531 -15.03 -10.86 13.24
C ARG A 531 -13.63 -10.58 13.81
N GLY A 532 -12.80 -9.89 13.04
CA GLY A 532 -11.42 -9.56 13.39
C GLY A 532 -10.74 -8.83 12.25
N ILE A 533 -9.47 -8.49 12.48
CA ILE A 533 -8.59 -7.91 11.46
C ILE A 533 -8.50 -8.82 10.23
N GLY A 534 -8.47 -8.23 9.04
CA GLY A 534 -8.35 -8.94 7.76
C GLY A 534 -9.53 -9.86 7.41
N SER A 535 -10.69 -9.66 8.04
CA SER A 535 -11.94 -10.36 7.73
C SER A 535 -12.91 -9.51 6.91
N GLY A 536 -13.82 -10.15 6.18
CA GLY A 536 -14.76 -9.48 5.29
C GLY A 536 -14.11 -9.01 3.97
N ASN A 537 -14.82 -8.12 3.26
CA ASN A 537 -14.40 -7.52 1.99
C ASN A 537 -13.77 -6.14 2.24
N GLN A 538 -12.57 -5.89 1.69
CA GLN A 538 -11.85 -4.64 1.95
C GLN A 538 -12.38 -3.45 1.14
N SER A 539 -13.15 -3.69 0.07
CA SER A 539 -13.90 -2.61 -0.60
C SER A 539 -14.94 -1.98 0.33
N ASP A 540 -15.55 -2.79 1.21
CA ASP A 540 -16.56 -2.32 2.15
C ASP A 540 -15.96 -1.35 3.18
N ASP A 541 -14.68 -1.53 3.54
CA ASP A 541 -13.98 -0.60 4.45
C ASP A 541 -13.74 0.75 3.77
N GLU A 542 -13.25 0.74 2.53
CA GLU A 542 -13.05 1.97 1.75
C GLU A 542 -14.35 2.77 1.61
N MET A 543 -15.46 2.08 1.29
CA MET A 543 -16.80 2.66 1.24
C MET A 543 -17.24 3.21 2.60
N ALA A 544 -17.07 2.43 3.68
CA ALA A 544 -17.47 2.82 5.02
C ALA A 544 -16.75 4.09 5.49
N PHE A 545 -15.44 4.20 5.24
CA PHE A 545 -14.65 5.37 5.66
C PHE A 545 -15.05 6.65 4.92
N MET A 546 -15.29 6.56 3.60
CA MET A 546 -15.86 7.66 2.82
C MET A 546 -17.24 8.09 3.35
N ALA A 547 -18.12 7.11 3.60
CA ALA A 547 -19.47 7.36 4.09
C ALA A 547 -19.46 7.98 5.50
N PHE A 548 -18.67 7.43 6.43
CA PHE A 548 -18.55 7.93 7.81
C PHE A 548 -17.98 9.34 7.86
N TYR A 549 -16.92 9.62 7.09
CA TYR A 549 -16.31 10.95 7.05
C TYR A 549 -17.35 12.03 6.74
N ASN A 550 -18.15 11.83 5.68
CA ASN A 550 -19.23 12.75 5.31
C ASN A 550 -20.41 12.73 6.29
N LEU A 551 -20.83 11.55 6.75
CA LEU A 551 -21.94 11.39 7.68
C LEU A 551 -21.71 12.20 8.95
N ILE A 552 -20.51 12.11 9.53
CA ILE A 552 -20.13 12.80 10.77
C ILE A 552 -19.86 14.29 10.53
N LYS A 553 -19.14 14.63 9.43
CA LYS A 553 -18.83 16.02 9.08
C LYS A 553 -20.11 16.84 8.91
N TYR A 554 -21.12 16.29 8.24
CA TYR A 554 -22.36 16.99 7.88
C TYR A 554 -23.55 16.66 8.78
N GLU A 555 -23.41 15.87 9.86
CA GLU A 555 -24.49 15.69 10.84
C GLU A 555 -24.55 16.90 11.79
N PRO A 556 -25.65 17.67 11.80
CA PRO A 556 -25.79 18.80 12.72
C PRO A 556 -26.29 18.38 14.11
N ASP A 557 -26.88 17.19 14.28
CA ASP A 557 -27.29 16.71 15.59
C ASP A 557 -26.06 16.18 16.37
N PRO A 558 -25.67 16.82 17.50
CA PRO A 558 -24.48 16.43 18.24
C PRO A 558 -24.60 15.03 18.88
N GLU A 559 -25.80 14.56 19.19
CA GLU A 559 -26.00 13.23 19.80
C GLU A 559 -25.93 12.14 18.74
N LEU A 560 -26.50 12.37 17.54
CA LEU A 560 -26.30 11.46 16.40
C LEU A 560 -24.83 11.43 15.97
N LYS A 561 -24.13 12.57 15.98
CA LYS A 561 -22.70 12.62 15.69
C LYS A 561 -21.89 11.72 16.63
N LYS A 562 -22.13 11.82 17.94
CA LYS A 562 -21.51 10.92 18.94
C LYS A 562 -21.88 9.46 18.71
N LEU A 563 -23.13 9.19 18.36
CA LEU A 563 -23.61 7.84 18.06
C LEU A 563 -22.84 7.20 16.89
N TYR A 564 -22.57 7.95 15.83
CA TYR A 564 -21.84 7.46 14.64
C TYR A 564 -20.32 7.43 14.84
N LEU A 565 -19.77 8.28 15.70
CA LEU A 565 -18.34 8.27 16.01
C LEU A 565 -17.90 6.97 16.70
N VAL A 566 -18.75 6.36 17.53
CA VAL A 566 -18.44 5.10 18.21
C VAL A 566 -18.19 3.92 17.23
N PRO A 567 -19.10 3.59 16.30
CA PRO A 567 -18.83 2.54 15.32
C PRO A 567 -17.72 2.93 14.35
N PHE A 568 -17.54 4.21 13.99
CA PHE A 568 -16.41 4.61 13.17
C PHE A 568 -15.06 4.36 13.87
N ALA A 569 -14.98 4.67 15.18
CA ALA A 569 -13.81 4.35 16.00
C ALA A 569 -13.53 2.85 16.06
N ASN A 570 -14.57 2.02 16.15
CA ASN A 570 -14.42 0.57 16.18
C ASN A 570 -13.98 0.02 14.83
N SER A 571 -14.52 0.51 13.71
CA SER A 571 -14.03 0.17 12.37
C SER A 571 -12.57 0.60 12.20
N TRP A 572 -12.23 1.84 12.56
CA TRP A 572 -10.86 2.34 12.49
C TRP A 572 -9.88 1.49 13.30
N ARG A 573 -10.21 1.06 14.51
CA ARG A 573 -9.34 0.19 15.33
C ARG A 573 -9.08 -1.18 14.71
N GLN A 574 -9.96 -1.66 13.84
CA GLN A 574 -9.77 -2.93 13.14
C GLN A 574 -8.85 -2.77 11.93
N GLU A 575 -8.86 -1.59 11.31
CA GLU A 575 -8.06 -1.29 10.11
C GLU A 575 -6.76 -0.52 10.39
N GLU A 576 -6.58 0.07 11.58
CA GLU A 576 -5.34 0.77 11.97
C GLU A 576 -4.07 -0.09 11.78
N PRO A 577 -4.08 -1.41 12.06
CA PRO A 577 -2.93 -2.28 11.79
C PRO A 577 -2.55 -2.39 10.30
N GLU A 578 -3.41 -1.97 9.38
CA GLU A 578 -3.13 -1.91 7.94
C GLU A 578 -2.20 -0.76 7.57
N MET A 579 -1.94 0.18 8.49
CA MET A 579 -1.10 1.37 8.31
C MET A 579 -1.57 2.25 7.13
N ASN A 580 -2.89 2.31 6.93
CA ASN A 580 -3.51 3.01 5.81
C ASN A 580 -3.68 4.51 6.13
N PRO A 581 -2.92 5.41 5.48
CA PRO A 581 -2.99 6.85 5.77
C PRO A 581 -4.35 7.45 5.39
N PHE A 582 -5.04 6.94 4.36
CA PHE A 582 -6.38 7.44 4.01
C PHE A 582 -7.36 7.15 5.14
N PHE A 583 -7.37 5.93 5.67
CA PHE A 583 -8.25 5.52 6.76
C PHE A 583 -7.93 6.26 8.06
N ASN A 584 -6.66 6.36 8.40
CA ASN A 584 -6.20 7.09 9.58
C ASN A 584 -6.59 8.58 9.50
N PHE A 585 -6.43 9.22 8.34
CA PHE A 585 -6.73 10.63 8.18
C PHE A 585 -8.24 10.90 8.15
N CYS A 586 -9.04 10.04 7.50
CA CYS A 586 -10.50 10.09 7.58
C CYS A 586 -11.01 10.04 9.01
N TYR A 587 -10.47 9.13 9.83
CA TYR A 587 -10.88 9.02 11.23
C TYR A 587 -10.38 10.20 12.07
N ALA A 588 -9.09 10.51 12.01
CA ALA A 588 -8.48 11.60 12.78
C ALA A 588 -9.14 12.96 12.50
N ALA A 589 -9.58 13.22 11.27
CA ALA A 589 -10.25 14.47 10.88
C ALA A 589 -11.55 14.75 11.64
N VAL A 590 -12.22 13.72 12.17
CA VAL A 590 -13.51 13.86 12.86
C VAL A 590 -13.54 13.27 14.27
N GLY A 591 -12.57 12.42 14.62
CA GLY A 591 -12.49 11.69 15.89
C GLY A 591 -11.44 12.20 16.87
N SER A 592 -10.58 13.14 16.49
CA SER A 592 -9.56 13.71 17.38
C SER A 592 -10.17 14.51 18.53
N ASP A 593 -9.64 14.34 19.74
CA ASP A 593 -10.08 15.00 20.97
C ASP A 593 -11.56 14.78 21.34
N VAL A 594 -12.16 13.70 20.84
CA VAL A 594 -13.55 13.34 21.14
C VAL A 594 -13.63 12.38 22.32
N LYS A 595 -14.46 12.74 23.30
CA LYS A 595 -14.87 11.86 24.40
C LYS A 595 -16.35 11.55 24.35
N VAL A 596 -16.70 10.29 24.55
CA VAL A 596 -18.10 9.83 24.61
C VAL A 596 -18.39 9.21 25.97
N SER A 597 -19.45 9.66 26.62
CA SER A 597 -19.96 9.08 27.87
C SER A 597 -21.15 8.16 27.59
N ASN A 598 -21.13 6.94 28.11
CA ASN A 598 -22.24 6.00 28.06
C ASN A 598 -22.41 5.27 29.41
N ILE A 599 -23.32 4.31 29.48
CA ILE A 599 -23.60 3.54 30.70
C ILE A 599 -22.38 2.75 31.23
N TYR A 600 -21.35 2.56 30.42
CA TYR A 600 -20.10 1.88 30.77
C TYR A 600 -18.96 2.86 31.14
N GLY A 601 -19.20 4.17 31.12
CA GLY A 601 -18.24 5.21 31.49
C GLY A 601 -17.92 6.21 30.37
N GLU A 602 -16.93 7.06 30.63
CA GLU A 602 -16.33 7.97 29.63
C GLU A 602 -15.24 7.23 28.85
N HIS A 603 -15.31 7.32 27.52
CA HIS A 603 -14.37 6.69 26.58
C HIS A 603 -13.73 7.77 25.71
N ASP A 604 -12.40 7.76 25.65
CA ASP A 604 -11.64 8.56 24.70
C ASP A 604 -11.64 7.85 23.33
N LEU A 605 -12.12 8.57 22.32
CA LEU A 605 -12.15 8.09 20.95
C LEU A 605 -10.97 8.61 20.13
N SER A 606 -10.07 9.41 20.70
CA SER A 606 -8.90 9.91 19.97
C SER A 606 -8.09 8.77 19.35
N PRO A 607 -7.50 8.98 18.14
CA PRO A 607 -6.62 8.00 17.54
C PRO A 607 -5.47 7.57 18.47
N TRP A 608 -5.05 6.31 18.36
CA TRP A 608 -3.92 5.76 19.12
C TRP A 608 -2.61 6.42 18.71
N PRO A 609 -1.65 6.65 19.62
CA PRO A 609 -0.46 7.47 19.36
C PRO A 609 0.36 7.14 18.09
N THR A 610 0.32 5.88 17.61
CA THR A 610 1.09 5.42 16.43
C THR A 610 0.49 5.81 15.08
N TRP A 611 -0.78 6.25 15.04
CA TRP A 611 -1.53 6.43 13.79
C TRP A 611 -0.83 7.34 12.77
N LEU A 612 -0.22 8.43 13.24
CA LEU A 612 0.45 9.40 12.38
C LEU A 612 1.80 8.87 11.91
N GLU A 613 2.59 8.26 12.81
CA GLU A 613 3.87 7.63 12.47
C GLU A 613 3.68 6.56 11.38
N ASP A 614 2.67 5.70 11.54
CA ASP A 614 2.34 4.66 10.56
C ASP A 614 1.92 5.22 9.21
N SER A 615 1.16 6.32 9.23
CA SER A 615 0.71 7.00 8.01
C SER A 615 1.89 7.60 7.25
N ILE A 616 2.80 8.26 7.97
CA ILE A 616 4.01 8.84 7.38
C ILE A 616 4.98 7.75 6.90
N ASP A 617 5.16 6.66 7.63
CA ASP A 617 5.98 5.52 7.20
C ASP A 617 5.44 4.93 5.89
N THR A 618 4.12 4.71 5.78
CA THR A 618 3.49 4.24 4.54
C THR A 618 3.68 5.23 3.38
N LEU A 619 3.49 6.53 3.59
CA LEU A 619 3.73 7.54 2.56
C LEU A 619 5.21 7.56 2.11
N LYS A 620 6.16 7.51 3.05
CA LYS A 620 7.59 7.46 2.71
C LYS A 620 7.96 6.20 1.93
N ARG A 621 7.45 5.03 2.33
CA ARG A 621 7.78 3.74 1.71
C ARG A 621 7.08 3.47 0.39
N PHE A 622 6.01 4.20 0.04
CA PHE A 622 5.27 3.97 -1.19
C PHE A 622 6.20 3.88 -2.42
N PRO A 623 6.19 2.81 -3.23
CA PRO A 623 7.18 2.67 -4.29
C PRO A 623 6.89 3.61 -5.46
N LEU A 624 7.93 4.25 -6.01
CA LEU A 624 7.80 5.01 -7.27
C LEU A 624 7.47 4.09 -8.45
N ASP A 625 8.00 2.88 -8.45
CA ASP A 625 7.60 1.81 -9.37
C ASP A 625 6.22 1.26 -8.99
N ARG A 626 5.22 1.55 -9.83
CA ARG A 626 3.81 1.16 -9.65
C ARG A 626 3.39 -0.06 -10.47
N PHE A 627 4.33 -0.80 -11.07
CA PHE A 627 3.99 -2.06 -11.73
C PHE A 627 3.51 -3.12 -10.73
N ASP A 628 2.59 -3.99 -11.16
CA ASP A 628 2.03 -5.11 -10.39
C ASP A 628 3.01 -6.26 -10.20
N TRP A 629 4.24 -6.01 -9.77
CA TRP A 629 5.20 -7.08 -9.51
C TRP A 629 4.70 -8.04 -8.44
N GLN A 630 4.85 -9.35 -8.71
CA GLN A 630 4.55 -10.40 -7.75
C GLN A 630 5.50 -10.35 -6.55
N HIS A 631 4.91 -10.46 -5.36
CA HIS A 631 5.59 -10.69 -4.09
C HIS A 631 5.13 -12.03 -3.51
N THR A 632 6.09 -12.81 -3.00
CA THR A 632 5.78 -14.00 -2.18
C THR A 632 6.32 -13.76 -0.78
N ASN A 633 5.45 -13.83 0.23
CA ASN A 633 5.83 -13.58 1.62
C ASN A 633 5.46 -14.74 2.55
N HIS A 634 4.70 -15.74 2.11
CA HIS A 634 4.29 -16.86 2.99
C HIS A 634 5.45 -17.65 3.59
N HIS A 635 6.65 -17.59 3.02
CA HIS A 635 7.85 -18.27 3.51
C HIS A 635 8.58 -17.49 4.61
N ARG A 636 8.19 -16.24 4.87
CA ARG A 636 8.85 -15.37 5.83
C ARG A 636 8.68 -15.88 7.25
N LYS A 637 9.76 -15.82 8.02
CA LYS A 637 9.83 -16.33 9.40
C LYS A 637 9.45 -15.30 10.45
N ASP A 638 9.31 -14.03 10.06
CA ASP A 638 8.92 -12.91 10.92
C ASP A 638 7.40 -12.66 10.95
N LEU A 639 6.64 -13.46 10.21
CA LEU A 639 5.19 -13.31 10.09
C LEU A 639 4.43 -14.32 10.96
N LEU A 640 3.30 -13.86 11.48
CA LEU A 640 2.29 -14.66 12.17
C LEU A 640 1.08 -14.83 11.26
N MET A 641 0.52 -16.04 11.23
CA MET A 641 -0.68 -16.33 10.44
C MET A 641 -1.94 -15.81 11.15
N LEU A 642 -2.90 -15.30 10.40
CA LEU A 642 -4.22 -14.98 10.94
C LEU A 642 -4.94 -16.27 11.38
N SER A 643 -5.68 -16.20 12.49
CA SER A 643 -6.43 -17.33 13.01
C SER A 643 -7.75 -17.53 12.25
N ASN A 644 -8.15 -18.79 12.05
CA ASN A 644 -9.49 -19.13 11.56
C ASN A 644 -10.63 -18.62 12.46
N HIS A 645 -10.34 -18.22 13.71
CA HIS A 645 -11.34 -17.57 14.57
C HIS A 645 -11.80 -16.21 14.04
N TRP A 646 -11.00 -15.54 13.20
CA TRP A 646 -11.37 -14.29 12.54
C TRP A 646 -12.05 -14.52 11.19
N ALA A 647 -12.18 -15.76 10.74
CA ALA A 647 -12.82 -16.09 9.47
C ALA A 647 -14.29 -15.66 9.49
N ASP A 648 -14.70 -14.95 8.44
CA ASP A 648 -16.08 -14.51 8.25
C ASP A 648 -17.05 -15.72 8.19
N ALA A 649 -18.32 -15.51 8.52
CA ALA A 649 -19.39 -16.50 8.48
C ALA A 649 -19.48 -17.28 7.16
N TYR A 650 -19.12 -16.66 6.04
CA TYR A 650 -19.24 -17.26 4.70
C TYR A 650 -17.99 -18.00 4.24
N ARG A 651 -16.81 -17.57 4.71
CA ARG A 651 -15.53 -18.20 4.40
C ARG A 651 -15.04 -18.86 5.68
N GLY A 652 -15.40 -20.13 5.90
CA GLY A 652 -15.08 -20.85 7.14
C GLY A 652 -13.59 -21.04 7.46
N GLU A 653 -12.68 -20.51 6.65
CA GLU A 653 -11.22 -20.58 6.85
C GLU A 653 -10.54 -19.31 6.31
N ILE A 654 -9.50 -18.83 7.03
CA ILE A 654 -8.55 -17.82 6.54
C ILE A 654 -7.31 -18.56 6.03
N ARG A 655 -6.94 -18.34 4.76
CA ARG A 655 -5.78 -18.96 4.13
C ARG A 655 -4.88 -17.90 3.52
N GLY A 656 -3.56 -18.07 3.65
CA GLY A 656 -2.57 -17.20 3.01
C GLY A 656 -2.53 -15.77 3.55
N LYS A 657 -3.15 -15.50 4.72
CA LYS A 657 -3.14 -14.20 5.37
C LYS A 657 -2.32 -14.19 6.66
N GLY A 658 -1.61 -13.09 6.91
CA GLY A 658 -0.77 -12.93 8.09
C GLY A 658 -0.32 -11.49 8.31
N TYR A 659 0.50 -11.30 9.33
CA TYR A 659 0.95 -9.99 9.80
C TYR A 659 2.30 -10.12 10.51
N ARG A 660 3.00 -9.00 10.68
CA ARG A 660 4.28 -8.95 11.39
C ARG A 660 4.08 -9.16 12.89
N ASN A 661 5.12 -9.61 13.59
CA ASN A 661 5.08 -9.82 15.04
C ASN A 661 4.72 -8.58 15.91
N ASN A 662 4.66 -7.38 15.31
CA ASN A 662 4.21 -6.14 15.95
C ASN A 662 2.70 -5.87 15.76
N GLY A 663 1.94 -6.80 15.18
CA GLY A 663 0.51 -6.68 14.95
C GLY A 663 0.12 -6.04 13.61
N LYS A 664 1.08 -5.51 12.84
CA LYS A 664 0.82 -4.72 11.63
C LYS A 664 1.03 -5.52 10.35
N VAL A 665 0.41 -5.10 9.25
CA VAL A 665 0.61 -5.70 7.93
C VAL A 665 2.04 -5.54 7.42
N ILE A 666 2.35 -6.25 6.33
CA ILE A 666 3.62 -6.10 5.60
C ILE A 666 3.70 -4.66 5.03
N PRO A 667 4.83 -3.94 5.16
CA PRO A 667 4.99 -2.59 4.61
C PRO A 667 4.71 -2.51 3.10
N VAL A 668 4.25 -1.35 2.62
CA VAL A 668 3.83 -1.13 1.23
C VAL A 668 4.92 -1.39 0.19
N ASP A 669 6.20 -1.26 0.55
CA ASP A 669 7.36 -1.53 -0.30
C ASP A 669 7.67 -3.03 -0.43
N GLU A 670 7.02 -3.89 0.36
CA GLU A 670 7.25 -5.34 0.43
C GLU A 670 6.04 -6.19 -0.01
N ARG A 671 5.00 -5.53 -0.53
CA ARG A 671 3.80 -6.13 -1.12
C ARG A 671 3.30 -5.33 -2.30
N TYR A 672 2.38 -5.88 -3.09
CA TYR A 672 1.68 -5.10 -4.10
C TYR A 672 0.26 -4.76 -3.64
N PHE A 673 -0.14 -3.52 -3.87
CA PHE A 673 -1.53 -3.13 -3.98
C PHE A 673 -1.66 -1.86 -4.83
N ASN A 674 -2.85 -1.65 -5.40
CA ASN A 674 -3.10 -0.47 -6.22
C ASN A 674 -4.29 0.41 -5.81
N HIS A 675 -5.20 -0.12 -5.01
CA HIS A 675 -6.34 0.63 -4.47
C HIS A 675 -6.47 0.31 -2.97
N TRP A 676 -7.05 1.22 -2.18
CA TRP A 676 -7.16 1.02 -0.72
C TRP A 676 -8.14 -0.10 -0.34
N ASN A 677 -8.90 -0.63 -1.30
CA ASN A 677 -9.67 -1.86 -1.18
C ASN A 677 -8.88 -3.18 -1.36
N SER A 678 -7.56 -3.10 -1.56
CA SER A 678 -6.74 -4.31 -1.72
C SER A 678 -6.46 -4.94 -0.36
N ASP A 679 -6.62 -6.26 -0.25
CA ASP A 679 -6.39 -7.01 0.99
C ASP A 679 -4.91 -6.96 1.44
N PRO A 680 -4.57 -6.21 2.51
CA PRO A 680 -3.18 -6.05 2.93
C PRO A 680 -2.65 -7.21 3.77
N TRP A 681 -3.54 -8.10 4.20
CA TRP A 681 -3.21 -9.26 5.02
C TRP A 681 -2.76 -10.43 4.18
N GLN A 682 -3.14 -10.45 2.90
CA GLN A 682 -2.74 -11.46 1.93
C GLN A 682 -1.22 -11.44 1.73
N LEU A 683 -0.55 -12.54 2.10
CA LEU A 683 0.92 -12.63 2.14
C LEU A 683 1.53 -12.60 0.74
N ASP A 684 0.96 -13.38 -0.17
CA ASP A 684 1.38 -13.43 -1.57
C ASP A 684 0.45 -12.56 -2.42
N SER A 685 1.02 -11.55 -3.09
CA SER A 685 0.27 -10.51 -3.80
C SER A 685 0.96 -10.11 -5.11
N GLY A 686 0.29 -9.30 -5.92
CA GLY A 686 0.82 -8.83 -7.20
C GLY A 686 0.57 -9.79 -8.35
N GLY A 687 1.20 -9.47 -9.47
CA GLY A 687 0.97 -10.11 -10.77
C GLY A 687 2.21 -10.05 -11.65
N SER A 688 2.00 -9.74 -12.92
CA SER A 688 3.01 -10.01 -13.95
C SER A 688 3.95 -8.85 -14.27
N GLY A 689 3.76 -7.69 -13.61
CA GLY A 689 4.43 -6.43 -13.93
C GLY A 689 3.89 -5.76 -15.20
N ARG A 690 2.66 -6.07 -15.62
CA ARG A 690 2.01 -5.51 -16.82
C ARG A 690 0.90 -4.52 -16.52
N VAL A 691 0.44 -4.45 -15.27
CA VAL A 691 -0.51 -3.45 -14.81
C VAL A 691 0.27 -2.36 -14.10
N ILE A 692 -0.05 -1.11 -14.39
CA ILE A 692 0.55 0.08 -13.81
C ILE A 692 -0.51 0.76 -12.97
N GLY A 693 -0.21 0.96 -11.70
CA GLY A 693 -1.06 1.68 -10.76
C GLY A 693 -1.05 3.20 -10.92
N THR A 694 -2.19 3.87 -10.68
CA THR A 694 -2.38 5.32 -10.95
C THR A 694 -1.61 6.24 -10.01
N GLY A 695 -1.22 5.79 -8.81
CA GLY A 695 -0.60 6.66 -7.80
C GLY A 695 -1.59 7.50 -6.98
N THR A 696 -2.89 7.46 -7.30
CA THR A 696 -3.98 8.11 -6.53
C THR A 696 -3.99 7.70 -5.06
N VAL A 697 -3.66 6.44 -4.78
CA VAL A 697 -3.53 5.91 -3.42
C VAL A 697 -2.48 6.65 -2.58
N TYR A 698 -1.52 7.33 -3.20
CA TYR A 698 -0.61 8.24 -2.51
C TYR A 698 -1.15 9.66 -2.44
N THR A 699 -1.60 10.22 -3.56
CA THR A 699 -1.93 11.65 -3.66
C THR A 699 -3.14 12.03 -2.82
N LEU A 700 -4.18 11.18 -2.77
CA LEU A 700 -5.36 11.40 -1.93
C LEU A 700 -5.01 11.58 -0.44
N PRO A 701 -4.40 10.60 0.25
CA PRO A 701 -4.08 10.76 1.67
C PRO A 701 -3.03 11.84 1.92
N TYR A 702 -2.04 12.03 1.03
CA TYR A 702 -1.05 13.11 1.22
C TYR A 702 -1.73 14.48 1.27
N TYR A 703 -2.55 14.82 0.27
CA TYR A 703 -3.24 16.11 0.24
C TYR A 703 -4.30 16.24 1.32
N MET A 704 -4.97 15.14 1.70
CA MET A 704 -5.87 15.12 2.86
C MET A 704 -5.12 15.46 4.16
N GLY A 705 -3.93 14.90 4.35
CA GLY A 705 -3.06 15.17 5.50
C GLY A 705 -2.62 16.63 5.57
N LEU A 706 -2.29 17.25 4.43
CA LEU A 706 -2.02 18.69 4.34
C LEU A 706 -3.25 19.53 4.69
N TYR A 707 -4.40 19.21 4.10
CA TYR A 707 -5.63 19.97 4.29
C TYR A 707 -6.11 19.98 5.75
N HIS A 708 -6.03 18.83 6.43
CA HIS A 708 -6.40 18.73 7.85
C HIS A 708 -5.30 19.20 8.81
N GLY A 709 -4.13 19.61 8.31
CA GLY A 709 -3.02 20.09 9.13
C GLY A 709 -2.30 18.97 9.90
N PHE A 710 -2.42 17.72 9.46
CA PHE A 710 -1.65 16.60 10.02
C PHE A 710 -0.20 16.61 9.54
N ILE A 711 0.01 17.05 8.30
CA ILE A 711 1.30 17.17 7.65
C ILE A 711 1.58 18.66 7.44
N ALA A 712 2.80 19.11 7.77
CA ALA A 712 3.22 20.46 7.48
C ALA A 712 3.42 20.65 5.96
N VAL A 713 3.17 21.86 5.46
CA VAL A 713 3.53 22.19 4.07
C VAL A 713 5.05 22.26 3.99
N ASP A 714 5.63 21.49 3.06
CA ASP A 714 7.08 21.43 2.79
C ASP A 714 7.60 22.76 2.19
#